data_AF-A0A7C4WP06-F1
#
_entry.id   AF-A0A7C4WP06-F1
#
_cell.length_a   1.000
_cell.length_b   1.000
_cell.length_c   1.000
_cell.angle_alpha   90.00
_cell.angle_beta   90.00
_cell.angle_gamma   90.00
#
_symmetry.space_group_name_H-M   'P 1'
#
loop_
_entity.id
_entity.type
_entity.pdbx_description
1 polymer ?
#
loop_
_entity_poly.entity_id
_entity_poly.type
_entity_poly.pdbx_seq_one_letter_code
_entity_poly.pdbx_strand_id
1 'polypeptide(L)'
;MIIRKLWMGFLSLSLLAGCGEGMEETDYYGEFDLVTGEGKEDGLGSPAVPVSADGSDTAVWEVRNQWADRDTAEAKKAGLAWGANSGLDWNQKFALWVESLPRIQSENGYTTFSITNPQGKTLPAPALECAEVAYFLRATFASWYGLPFFIEAVDANKQRVFFGHFGWRTAGGRYLSSPLFKSWYKDYSKGSYTSANWPRDEKLRAKKLYGNQDDYQPFLGADAHAGTYFDELFLNKRVGHFLILFLSNFGSIHLADSSNTFNLKPEAIQPGDVLLERWQRRGIGHTLNVKTVEAGTTQGTLVAELASGSMPRRQPKWEGPVDSKRYFTSQECGGSALSADGVPYAQLGGGLKRWRIAAAKSGSWVNTIPDSDRANWISSTNYAALGARPEIFRTLLEEPDPAVKREALIQAIESARAYLREHPASCSARTNREKAFAELYALNQESFYISRAETDRRYRSLEDYIFAELDYPKSKTCCWNTTTAAMAQIVLDYNRTIVKASPTCVRPVVFMNDGGYQTFADFAAQTGRSADWKAWSEDEPCSQRAVAKDTEAVHAWTDFCEIASVLLGSTGCTDDGFERNNTLAAAATLGAGTQSNLMLCPGDDDYFKLSARAGTVRATIQFSHATGDLDLELLSASGGSLSRSTGSGNSETVQADLSAAGTVIVRVYGYRGASAPYSLSVVLP
;
A
#
# COMPACT_ATOMS: atom_id res chain seq x y z
N MET A 1 16.07 -7.69 25.96
CA MET A 1 15.77 -8.72 26.98
C MET A 1 15.33 -9.98 26.26
N ILE A 2 16.01 -11.09 26.51
CA ILE A 2 16.00 -12.34 25.71
C ILE A 2 14.63 -13.02 25.79
N ILE A 3 13.96 -13.22 24.66
CA ILE A 3 12.81 -14.12 24.56
C ILE A 3 13.27 -15.39 23.84
N ARG A 4 13.64 -16.41 24.64
CA ARG A 4 13.48 -17.81 24.24
C ARG A 4 11.98 -18.11 24.31
N LYS A 5 11.26 -18.05 23.20
CA LYS A 5 9.99 -18.80 23.09
C LYS A 5 10.36 -20.18 22.54
N LEU A 6 9.99 -21.24 23.26
CA LEU A 6 9.86 -22.55 22.66
C LEU A 6 8.79 -22.43 21.56
N TRP A 7 9.20 -22.54 20.29
CA TRP A 7 8.27 -22.71 19.17
C TRP A 7 8.40 -24.16 18.70
N MET A 8 7.36 -24.95 18.92
CA MET A 8 7.20 -26.24 18.25
C MET A 8 6.91 -25.95 16.78
N GLY A 9 7.81 -26.36 15.88
CA GLY A 9 7.55 -26.35 14.44
C GLY A 9 6.29 -27.17 14.16
N PHE A 10 5.26 -26.53 13.61
CA PHE A 10 4.06 -27.22 13.17
C PHE A 10 4.28 -27.77 11.76
N LEU A 11 4.45 -29.09 11.64
CA LEU A 11 4.26 -29.80 10.37
C LEU A 11 2.77 -29.73 10.02
N SER A 12 2.42 -29.14 8.88
CA SER A 12 1.11 -29.38 8.26
C SER A 12 1.24 -30.62 7.35
N LEU A 13 0.53 -31.68 7.69
CA LEU A 13 0.57 -32.96 6.97
C LEU A 13 -0.76 -33.12 6.20
N SER A 14 -0.75 -32.97 4.88
CA SER A 14 -1.91 -33.28 4.03
C SER A 14 -1.74 -34.69 3.46
N LEU A 15 -2.34 -35.68 4.11
CA LEU A 15 -2.36 -37.08 3.66
C LEU A 15 -3.49 -37.29 2.65
N LEU A 16 -3.13 -37.44 1.37
CA LEU A 16 -3.98 -38.09 0.37
C LEU A 16 -3.42 -39.48 0.11
N ALA A 17 -4.09 -40.50 0.65
CA ALA A 17 -3.73 -41.90 0.46
C ALA A 17 -4.15 -42.38 -0.94
N GLY A 18 -3.18 -42.60 -1.82
CA GLY A 18 -3.34 -43.32 -3.08
C GLY A 18 -2.02 -43.99 -3.45
N CYS A 19 -2.02 -45.31 -3.62
CA CYS A 19 -0.83 -46.11 -3.87
C CYS A 19 -0.14 -45.72 -5.19
N GLY A 20 1.00 -45.04 -5.05
CA GLY A 20 2.05 -44.72 -6.01
C GLY A 20 3.10 -43.99 -5.20
N GLU A 21 4.41 -44.19 -5.43
CA GLU A 21 5.50 -43.62 -4.61
C GLU A 21 5.15 -42.22 -4.09
N GLY A 22 4.80 -42.16 -2.80
CA GLY A 22 4.00 -41.07 -2.24
C GLY A 22 4.76 -39.75 -2.30
N MET A 23 4.18 -38.76 -2.99
CA MET A 23 4.63 -37.38 -2.92
C MET A 23 4.36 -36.85 -1.51
N GLU A 24 5.30 -37.04 -0.59
CA GLU A 24 5.25 -36.42 0.74
C GLU A 24 5.71 -34.95 0.60
N GLU A 25 4.78 -34.10 0.20
CA GLU A 25 5.01 -32.67 0.13
C GLU A 25 4.75 -32.07 1.53
N THR A 26 5.82 -31.73 2.23
CA THR A 26 5.76 -30.94 3.46
C THR A 26 6.21 -29.51 3.15
N ASP A 27 5.29 -28.55 3.24
CA ASP A 27 5.66 -27.14 3.20
C ASP A 27 6.42 -26.80 4.50
N TYR A 28 7.70 -26.46 4.36
CA TYR A 28 8.57 -26.10 5.48
C TYR A 28 8.60 -24.58 5.65
N TYR A 29 8.27 -24.14 6.87
CA TYR A 29 8.34 -22.74 7.30
C TYR A 29 9.29 -22.65 8.48
N GLY A 30 10.52 -22.23 8.22
CA GLY A 30 11.61 -22.23 9.20
C GLY A 30 12.04 -20.83 9.64
N GLU A 31 12.63 -20.75 10.83
CA GLU A 31 13.35 -19.54 11.25
C GLU A 31 14.72 -19.51 10.56
N PHE A 32 14.87 -18.58 9.62
CA PHE A 32 16.13 -18.29 8.95
C PHE A 32 16.74 -17.00 9.50
N ASP A 33 18.06 -17.00 9.65
CA ASP A 33 18.85 -15.90 10.18
C ASP A 33 19.92 -15.47 9.15
N LEU A 34 20.59 -14.37 9.47
CA LEU A 34 21.61 -13.74 8.63
C LEU A 34 22.84 -14.64 8.43
N VAL A 35 23.37 -14.68 7.20
CA VAL A 35 24.66 -15.31 6.87
C VAL A 35 25.81 -14.48 7.41
N THR A 36 25.71 -13.16 7.26
CA THR A 36 26.76 -12.25 7.71
C THR A 36 26.56 -11.87 9.18
N GLY A 37 27.53 -12.27 10.02
CA GLY A 37 27.61 -11.83 11.41
C GLY A 37 28.22 -10.42 11.54
N GLU A 38 28.30 -9.93 12.77
CA GLU A 38 29.02 -8.69 13.08
C GLU A 38 30.51 -8.82 12.70
N GLY A 39 31.06 -7.84 12.00
CA GLY A 39 32.47 -7.75 11.61
C GLY A 39 32.90 -8.56 10.37
N LYS A 40 31.97 -9.12 9.58
CA LYS A 40 32.24 -9.87 8.33
C LYS A 40 31.36 -9.42 7.16
N GLU A 41 30.99 -8.15 7.12
CA GLU A 41 29.73 -7.73 6.49
C GLU A 41 29.68 -7.65 4.95
N ASP A 42 30.61 -8.17 4.15
CA ASP A 42 30.42 -8.15 2.67
C ASP A 42 30.30 -9.53 2.01
N GLY A 43 30.69 -10.64 2.66
CA GLY A 43 30.38 -12.01 2.20
C GLY A 43 30.61 -12.32 0.70
N LEU A 44 31.49 -11.57 0.02
CA LEU A 44 31.55 -11.54 -1.46
C LEU A 44 32.06 -12.84 -2.04
N GLY A 45 31.31 -13.40 -3.01
CA GLY A 45 31.81 -14.50 -3.84
C GLY A 45 32.02 -15.82 -3.09
N SER A 46 31.40 -15.99 -1.92
CA SER A 46 31.46 -17.24 -1.17
C SER A 46 30.73 -18.34 -1.95
N PRO A 47 31.36 -19.50 -2.21
CA PRO A 47 30.71 -20.62 -2.89
C PRO A 47 29.37 -20.98 -2.21
N ALA A 48 28.32 -21.11 -3.01
CA ALA A 48 27.01 -21.59 -2.59
C ALA A 48 26.88 -23.09 -2.88
N VAL A 49 26.35 -23.44 -4.05
CA VAL A 49 26.20 -24.83 -4.53
C VAL A 49 26.96 -25.04 -5.85
N PRO A 50 27.36 -26.27 -6.19
CA PRO A 50 27.94 -26.57 -7.50
C PRO A 50 26.97 -26.22 -8.64
N VAL A 51 27.47 -25.76 -9.78
CA VAL A 51 26.63 -25.45 -10.96
C VAL A 51 25.92 -26.68 -11.53
N SER A 52 26.41 -27.89 -11.21
CA SER A 52 25.73 -29.14 -11.56
C SER A 52 24.40 -29.35 -10.83
N ALA A 53 24.10 -28.56 -9.78
CA ALA A 53 22.82 -28.58 -9.09
C ALA A 53 21.64 -28.22 -10.01
N ASP A 54 21.88 -27.45 -11.07
CA ASP A 54 20.87 -27.05 -12.06
C ASP A 54 20.26 -28.25 -12.80
N GLY A 55 21.00 -29.36 -12.89
CA GLY A 55 20.51 -30.60 -13.50
C GLY A 55 19.63 -31.44 -12.58
N SER A 56 19.62 -31.15 -11.28
CA SER A 56 18.98 -32.00 -10.26
C SER A 56 17.46 -31.85 -10.22
N ASP A 57 16.78 -32.80 -9.55
CA ASP A 57 15.32 -32.78 -9.43
C ASP A 57 14.77 -31.66 -8.55
N THR A 58 15.62 -30.99 -7.75
CA THR A 58 15.21 -29.79 -7.01
C THR A 58 15.14 -28.54 -7.88
N ALA A 59 15.63 -28.58 -9.13
CA ALA A 59 15.65 -27.39 -9.99
C ALA A 59 14.22 -26.91 -10.34
N VAL A 60 14.02 -25.59 -10.24
CA VAL A 60 12.76 -24.90 -10.46
C VAL A 60 12.64 -24.44 -11.92
N TRP A 61 13.68 -23.79 -12.44
CA TRP A 61 13.79 -23.41 -13.85
C TRP A 61 15.23 -23.60 -14.36
N GLU A 62 15.34 -23.73 -15.68
CA GLU A 62 16.61 -23.88 -16.36
C GLU A 62 17.32 -22.53 -16.52
N VAL A 63 18.61 -22.48 -16.20
CA VAL A 63 19.46 -21.32 -16.48
C VAL A 63 19.96 -21.39 -17.91
N ARG A 64 19.60 -20.38 -18.71
CA ARG A 64 19.96 -20.27 -20.13
C ARG A 64 20.61 -18.94 -20.49
N ASN A 65 20.59 -17.97 -19.57
CA ASN A 65 21.19 -16.65 -19.72
C ASN A 65 22.01 -16.30 -18.48
N GLN A 66 23.03 -15.48 -18.63
CA GLN A 66 23.78 -14.87 -17.53
C GLN A 66 23.41 -13.39 -17.38
N TRP A 67 23.44 -12.86 -16.16
CA TRP A 67 23.07 -11.46 -15.91
C TRP A 67 23.86 -10.44 -16.74
N ALA A 68 25.12 -10.75 -17.06
CA ALA A 68 26.01 -9.89 -17.84
C ALA A 68 25.84 -10.01 -19.36
N ASP A 69 25.01 -10.93 -19.86
CA ASP A 69 24.85 -11.15 -21.30
C ASP A 69 24.22 -9.94 -22.00
N ARG A 70 24.87 -9.46 -23.06
CA ARG A 70 24.39 -8.35 -23.91
C ARG A 70 24.13 -8.77 -25.35
N ASP A 71 24.95 -9.68 -25.86
CA ASP A 71 25.04 -9.96 -27.30
C ASP A 71 24.61 -11.38 -27.71
N THR A 72 24.17 -12.21 -26.76
CA THR A 72 23.63 -13.54 -27.06
C THR A 72 22.35 -13.42 -27.90
N ALA A 73 21.99 -14.50 -28.61
CA ALA A 73 20.78 -14.53 -29.43
C ALA A 73 19.52 -14.18 -28.62
N GLU A 74 19.42 -14.66 -27.38
CA GLU A 74 18.34 -14.30 -26.47
C GLU A 74 18.43 -12.84 -26.00
N ALA A 75 19.62 -12.36 -25.63
CA ALA A 75 19.79 -10.97 -25.18
C ALA A 75 19.44 -9.93 -26.26
N LYS A 76 19.56 -10.28 -27.54
CA LYS A 76 19.19 -9.42 -28.69
C LYS A 76 17.70 -9.39 -28.99
N LYS A 77 16.87 -10.26 -28.41
CA LYS A 77 15.41 -10.24 -28.61
C LYS A 77 14.77 -9.04 -27.94
N ALA A 78 13.70 -8.52 -28.54
CA ALA A 78 12.78 -7.61 -27.87
C ALA A 78 12.15 -8.32 -26.66
N GLY A 79 11.88 -7.56 -25.60
CA GLY A 79 11.26 -8.06 -24.38
C GLY A 79 10.07 -7.21 -23.95
N LEU A 80 9.68 -7.34 -22.69
CA LEU A 80 8.50 -6.64 -22.15
C LEU A 80 8.67 -5.11 -22.11
N ALA A 81 9.91 -4.62 -21.98
CA ALA A 81 10.21 -3.20 -21.77
C ALA A 81 11.37 -2.67 -22.63
N TRP A 82 11.84 -3.45 -23.63
CA TRP A 82 12.96 -3.06 -24.48
C TRP A 82 12.81 -3.58 -25.90
N GLY A 83 13.36 -2.82 -26.86
CA GLY A 83 13.44 -3.22 -28.27
C GLY A 83 14.51 -4.27 -28.55
N ALA A 84 14.45 -4.86 -29.75
CA ALA A 84 15.49 -5.79 -30.22
C ALA A 84 16.85 -5.08 -30.35
N ASN A 85 17.93 -5.81 -30.09
CA ASN A 85 19.32 -5.30 -30.11
C ASN A 85 19.54 -4.07 -29.22
N SER A 86 18.92 -4.02 -28.05
CA SER A 86 19.04 -2.89 -27.10
C SER A 86 20.45 -2.65 -26.57
N GLY A 87 21.36 -3.62 -26.66
CA GLY A 87 22.71 -3.55 -26.09
C GLY A 87 22.76 -3.61 -24.56
N LEU A 88 21.60 -3.82 -23.92
CA LEU A 88 21.44 -3.87 -22.47
C LEU A 88 21.74 -5.26 -21.92
N ASP A 89 22.41 -5.30 -20.77
CA ASP A 89 22.49 -6.52 -19.98
C ASP A 89 21.17 -6.81 -19.25
N TRP A 90 21.05 -7.99 -18.64
CA TRP A 90 19.81 -8.41 -18.00
C TRP A 90 19.50 -7.65 -16.72
N ASN A 91 20.50 -7.04 -16.06
CA ASN A 91 20.24 -6.23 -14.87
C ASN A 91 19.64 -4.88 -15.26
N GLN A 92 20.12 -4.27 -16.35
CA GLN A 92 19.52 -3.08 -16.95
C GLN A 92 18.10 -3.36 -17.46
N LYS A 93 17.88 -4.53 -18.08
CA LYS A 93 16.54 -4.95 -18.53
C LYS A 93 15.57 -5.18 -17.37
N PHE A 94 16.06 -5.68 -16.22
CA PHE A 94 15.25 -5.80 -15.01
C PHE A 94 14.81 -4.42 -14.50
N ALA A 95 15.73 -3.45 -14.45
CA ALA A 95 15.41 -2.08 -14.06
C ALA A 95 14.34 -1.47 -14.98
N LEU A 96 14.53 -1.55 -16.30
CA LEU A 96 13.54 -1.07 -17.28
C LEU A 96 12.19 -1.77 -17.17
N TRP A 97 12.18 -3.09 -16.91
CA TRP A 97 10.93 -3.81 -16.72
C TRP A 97 10.19 -3.33 -15.47
N VAL A 98 10.88 -3.20 -14.34
CA VAL A 98 10.29 -2.65 -13.11
C VAL A 98 9.76 -1.24 -13.36
N GLU A 99 10.51 -0.38 -14.04
CA GLU A 99 10.09 0.97 -14.39
C GLU A 99 8.82 0.99 -15.25
N SER A 100 8.78 0.14 -16.28
CA SER A 100 7.69 0.08 -17.26
C SER A 100 6.33 -0.41 -16.72
N LEU A 101 6.27 -0.96 -15.50
CA LEU A 101 5.04 -1.51 -14.93
C LEU A 101 3.94 -0.43 -14.87
N PRO A 102 2.82 -0.57 -15.61
CA PRO A 102 1.82 0.48 -15.75
C PRO A 102 1.10 0.76 -14.43
N ARG A 103 0.93 2.05 -14.11
CA ARG A 103 0.09 2.50 -12.98
C ARG A 103 -1.37 2.14 -13.22
N ILE A 104 -2.03 1.64 -12.20
CA ILE A 104 -3.48 1.37 -12.17
C ILE A 104 -4.04 1.77 -10.80
N GLN A 105 -5.36 1.83 -10.67
CA GLN A 105 -6.01 1.96 -9.37
C GLN A 105 -6.14 0.58 -8.72
N SER A 106 -5.84 0.50 -7.42
CA SER A 106 -6.01 -0.72 -6.62
C SER A 106 -7.47 -0.93 -6.28
N GLU A 107 -7.81 -2.14 -5.81
CA GLU A 107 -9.16 -2.45 -5.34
C GLU A 107 -9.60 -1.58 -4.16
N ASN A 108 -8.63 -1.06 -3.39
CA ASN A 108 -8.87 -0.19 -2.24
C ASN A 108 -8.67 1.31 -2.58
N GLY A 109 -8.68 1.66 -3.86
CA GLY A 109 -8.77 3.04 -4.35
C GLY A 109 -7.45 3.82 -4.44
N TYR A 110 -6.32 3.31 -3.91
CA TYR A 110 -5.00 3.93 -4.06
C TYR A 110 -4.28 3.49 -5.35
N THR A 111 -3.21 4.17 -5.74
CA THR A 111 -2.45 3.80 -6.94
C THR A 111 -1.58 2.56 -6.70
N THR A 112 -1.64 1.58 -7.58
CA THR A 112 -0.75 0.40 -7.66
C THR A 112 -0.25 0.23 -9.10
N PHE A 113 0.23 -0.95 -9.47
CA PHE A 113 0.65 -1.27 -10.84
C PHE A 113 0.10 -2.61 -11.32
N SER A 114 0.13 -2.83 -12.63
CA SER A 114 -0.17 -4.11 -13.28
C SER A 114 1.10 -4.78 -13.78
N ILE A 115 1.04 -6.10 -13.96
CA ILE A 115 2.12 -6.93 -14.47
C ILE A 115 1.62 -7.70 -15.68
N THR A 116 2.35 -7.56 -16.79
CA THR A 116 2.12 -8.34 -18.01
C THR A 116 3.21 -9.41 -18.14
N ASN A 117 2.82 -10.67 -18.26
CA ASN A 117 3.76 -11.77 -18.48
C ASN A 117 4.23 -11.86 -19.95
N PRO A 118 5.26 -12.65 -20.27
CA PRO A 118 5.78 -12.77 -21.63
C PRO A 118 4.78 -13.32 -22.67
N GLN A 119 3.65 -13.90 -22.23
CA GLN A 119 2.57 -14.37 -23.10
C GLN A 119 1.49 -13.29 -23.34
N GLY A 120 1.65 -12.08 -22.78
CA GLY A 120 0.73 -10.96 -22.94
C GLY A 120 -0.45 -10.96 -21.98
N LYS A 121 -0.43 -11.81 -20.94
CA LYS A 121 -1.47 -11.81 -19.91
C LYS A 121 -1.15 -10.78 -18.83
N THR A 122 -2.11 -9.91 -18.55
CA THR A 122 -1.97 -8.82 -17.57
C THR A 122 -2.81 -9.07 -16.34
N LEU A 123 -2.22 -8.89 -15.16
CA LEU A 123 -2.88 -8.96 -13.85
C LEU A 123 -2.52 -7.72 -13.03
N PRO A 124 -3.41 -7.20 -12.15
CA PRO A 124 -3.03 -6.28 -11.09
C PRO A 124 -1.90 -6.88 -10.22
N ALA A 125 -1.06 -6.04 -9.61
CA ALA A 125 -0.05 -6.53 -8.68
C ALA A 125 -0.70 -7.32 -7.52
N PRO A 126 -0.08 -8.42 -7.06
CA PRO A 126 -0.67 -9.27 -6.04
C PRO A 126 -0.59 -8.64 -4.65
N ALA A 127 -1.55 -8.95 -3.78
CA ALA A 127 -1.45 -8.60 -2.37
C ALA A 127 -0.27 -9.35 -1.70
N LEU A 128 0.77 -8.60 -1.30
CA LEU A 128 2.03 -9.13 -0.75
C LEU A 128 2.56 -8.23 0.37
N GLU A 129 3.39 -8.81 1.22
CA GLU A 129 4.15 -8.12 2.26
C GLU A 129 5.29 -7.28 1.65
N CYS A 130 5.83 -6.32 2.39
CA CYS A 130 6.75 -5.34 1.82
C CYS A 130 8.02 -5.96 1.21
N ALA A 131 8.65 -6.94 1.86
CA ALA A 131 9.83 -7.64 1.31
C ALA A 131 9.44 -8.62 0.20
N GLU A 132 8.27 -9.25 0.33
CA GLU A 132 7.74 -10.19 -0.66
C GLU A 132 7.59 -9.56 -2.04
N VAL A 133 7.19 -8.28 -2.14
CA VAL A 133 7.12 -7.57 -3.42
C VAL A 133 8.48 -7.55 -4.12
N ALA A 134 9.56 -7.23 -3.40
CA ALA A 134 10.90 -7.17 -3.96
C ALA A 134 11.37 -8.55 -4.45
N TYR A 135 11.18 -9.57 -3.61
CA TYR A 135 11.47 -10.95 -3.94
C TYR A 135 10.70 -11.43 -5.16
N PHE A 136 9.40 -11.17 -5.18
CA PHE A 136 8.50 -11.55 -6.25
C PHE A 136 8.93 -10.91 -7.57
N LEU A 137 9.19 -9.60 -7.62
CA LEU A 137 9.64 -8.93 -8.84
C LEU A 137 10.95 -9.55 -9.37
N ARG A 138 11.96 -9.70 -8.51
CA ARG A 138 13.27 -10.22 -8.92
C ARG A 138 13.22 -11.66 -9.38
N ALA A 139 12.55 -12.54 -8.62
CA ALA A 139 12.44 -13.96 -8.95
C ALA A 139 11.56 -14.18 -10.19
N THR A 140 10.48 -13.41 -10.36
CA THR A 140 9.61 -13.46 -11.55
C THR A 140 10.43 -13.18 -12.80
N PHE A 141 11.14 -12.06 -12.83
CA PHE A 141 11.99 -11.69 -13.97
C PHE A 141 13.06 -12.74 -14.25
N ALA A 142 13.76 -13.21 -13.20
CA ALA A 142 14.79 -14.23 -13.35
C ALA A 142 14.23 -15.53 -13.94
N SER A 143 13.05 -15.95 -13.51
CA SER A 143 12.41 -17.18 -14.00
C SER A 143 11.96 -17.10 -15.46
N TRP A 144 11.38 -15.97 -15.89
CA TRP A 144 10.91 -15.79 -17.27
C TRP A 144 12.06 -15.78 -18.27
N TYR A 145 13.19 -15.20 -17.90
CA TYR A 145 14.36 -15.11 -18.77
C TYR A 145 15.38 -16.22 -18.52
N GLY A 146 15.15 -17.11 -17.55
CA GLY A 146 16.05 -18.22 -17.25
C GLY A 146 17.43 -17.74 -16.80
N LEU A 147 17.45 -16.79 -15.87
CA LEU A 147 18.64 -16.23 -15.26
C LEU A 147 18.97 -16.98 -13.95
N PRO A 148 20.25 -17.10 -13.58
CA PRO A 148 20.61 -17.67 -12.30
C PRO A 148 20.16 -16.71 -11.19
N PHE A 149 19.53 -17.25 -10.15
CA PHE A 149 19.09 -16.49 -8.98
C PHE A 149 19.12 -17.39 -7.77
N PHE A 150 19.60 -16.87 -6.66
CA PHE A 150 19.39 -17.47 -5.35
C PHE A 150 19.64 -16.43 -4.26
N ILE A 151 19.09 -16.70 -3.09
CA ILE A 151 19.46 -16.03 -1.85
C ILE A 151 20.08 -17.04 -0.89
N GLU A 152 20.75 -16.49 0.12
CA GLU A 152 21.44 -17.21 1.15
C GLU A 152 20.89 -16.81 2.52
N ALA A 153 20.79 -17.79 3.42
CA ALA A 153 20.50 -17.59 4.83
C ALA A 153 21.20 -18.67 5.65
N VAL A 154 21.07 -18.63 6.97
CA VAL A 154 21.41 -19.76 7.84
C VAL A 154 20.18 -20.27 8.58
N ASP A 155 20.09 -21.58 8.77
CA ASP A 155 19.03 -22.17 9.57
C ASP A 155 19.32 -22.11 11.08
N ALA A 156 18.43 -22.70 11.89
CA ALA A 156 18.57 -22.77 13.34
C ALA A 156 19.88 -23.47 13.81
N ASN A 157 20.46 -24.35 12.99
CA ASN A 157 21.73 -25.04 13.26
C ASN A 157 22.94 -24.28 12.72
N LYS A 158 22.75 -23.03 12.26
CA LYS A 158 23.77 -22.20 11.60
C LYS A 158 24.32 -22.83 10.32
N GLN A 159 23.57 -23.73 9.69
CA GLN A 159 23.90 -24.28 8.39
C GLN A 159 23.50 -23.28 7.30
N ARG A 160 24.42 -22.98 6.37
CA ARG A 160 24.10 -22.17 5.18
C ARG A 160 23.09 -22.91 4.30
N VAL A 161 22.02 -22.21 3.99
CA VAL A 161 20.96 -22.65 3.08
C VAL A 161 20.88 -21.70 1.90
N PHE A 162 20.52 -22.26 0.75
CA PHE A 162 20.44 -21.57 -0.52
C PHE A 162 19.08 -21.84 -1.14
N PHE A 163 18.38 -20.78 -1.54
CA PHE A 163 17.05 -20.87 -2.12
C PHE A 163 17.01 -20.11 -3.44
N GLY A 164 16.75 -20.80 -4.56
CA GLY A 164 16.81 -20.17 -5.87
C GLY A 164 16.40 -21.09 -7.02
N HIS A 165 16.92 -20.81 -8.22
CA HIS A 165 16.62 -21.54 -9.45
C HIS A 165 16.87 -23.06 -9.36
N PHE A 166 17.87 -23.49 -8.58
CA PHE A 166 18.17 -24.90 -8.31
C PHE A 166 17.33 -25.52 -7.18
N GLY A 167 16.33 -24.81 -6.65
CA GLY A 167 15.50 -25.21 -5.51
C GLY A 167 16.10 -24.84 -4.16
N TRP A 168 15.72 -25.58 -3.13
CA TRP A 168 16.19 -25.38 -1.75
C TRP A 168 17.29 -26.38 -1.40
N ARG A 169 18.49 -25.86 -1.15
CA ARG A 169 19.70 -26.68 -1.00
C ARG A 169 20.62 -26.18 0.09
N THR A 170 21.51 -27.06 0.51
CA THR A 170 22.76 -26.75 1.20
C THR A 170 23.92 -27.10 0.28
N ALA A 171 25.16 -26.81 0.66
CA ALA A 171 26.33 -27.27 -0.07
C ALA A 171 26.35 -28.81 -0.24
N GLY A 172 25.73 -29.55 0.69
CA GLY A 172 25.68 -31.01 0.70
C GLY A 172 24.55 -31.65 -0.11
N GLY A 173 23.57 -30.88 -0.60
CA GLY A 173 22.43 -31.44 -1.35
C GLY A 173 21.09 -30.76 -1.08
N ARG A 174 20.00 -31.49 -1.33
CA ARG A 174 18.62 -31.07 -1.02
C ARG A 174 18.51 -30.66 0.45
N TYR A 175 17.88 -29.53 0.74
CA TYR A 175 17.63 -29.10 2.11
C TYR A 175 16.37 -29.79 2.65
N LEU A 176 16.52 -30.58 3.72
CA LEU A 176 15.42 -31.35 4.32
C LEU A 176 14.58 -32.11 3.26
N SER A 177 13.26 -32.16 3.44
CA SER A 177 12.28 -32.69 2.50
C SER A 177 11.78 -31.67 1.47
N SER A 178 12.49 -30.55 1.26
CA SER A 178 12.08 -29.48 0.33
C SER A 178 11.73 -29.99 -1.08
N PRO A 179 10.86 -29.34 -1.86
CA PRO A 179 10.31 -29.98 -3.06
C PRO A 179 11.33 -30.43 -4.11
N LEU A 180 11.06 -31.59 -4.72
CA LEU A 180 11.69 -31.99 -5.98
C LEU A 180 10.92 -31.35 -7.14
N PHE A 181 11.10 -30.03 -7.31
CA PHE A 181 10.30 -29.22 -8.23
C PHE A 181 10.19 -29.80 -9.64
N LYS A 182 11.27 -30.36 -10.18
CA LYS A 182 11.32 -30.88 -11.55
C LYS A 182 10.40 -32.08 -11.76
N SER A 183 10.34 -32.99 -10.78
CA SER A 183 9.56 -34.22 -10.85
C SER A 183 8.15 -34.04 -10.30
N TRP A 184 7.95 -33.15 -9.32
CA TRP A 184 6.67 -32.95 -8.65
C TRP A 184 5.72 -32.01 -9.39
N TYR A 185 6.23 -30.97 -10.07
CA TYR A 185 5.38 -29.96 -10.70
C TYR A 185 5.68 -29.78 -12.19
N LYS A 186 4.64 -29.35 -12.91
CA LYS A 186 4.66 -29.24 -14.37
C LYS A 186 5.25 -27.90 -14.83
N ASP A 187 5.99 -27.96 -15.92
CA ASP A 187 6.43 -26.79 -16.67
C ASP A 187 5.75 -26.78 -18.04
N TYR A 188 4.83 -25.84 -18.24
CA TYR A 188 4.11 -25.68 -19.49
C TYR A 188 4.78 -24.68 -20.45
N SER A 189 5.96 -24.14 -20.13
CA SER A 189 6.57 -23.03 -20.90
C SER A 189 6.89 -23.36 -22.38
N LYS A 190 6.87 -24.65 -22.76
CA LYS A 190 7.09 -25.13 -24.15
C LYS A 190 5.79 -25.25 -24.97
N GLY A 191 4.62 -25.09 -24.37
CA GLY A 191 3.34 -25.16 -25.09
C GLY A 191 2.90 -23.82 -25.68
N SER A 192 1.81 -23.85 -26.45
CA SER A 192 1.15 -22.66 -27.00
C SER A 192 -0.13 -22.39 -26.22
N TYR A 193 -0.16 -21.27 -25.51
CA TYR A 193 -1.27 -20.90 -24.63
C TYR A 193 -1.70 -19.47 -24.88
N THR A 194 -3.01 -19.27 -24.72
CA THR A 194 -3.74 -18.01 -24.78
C THR A 194 -4.55 -17.87 -23.49
N SER A 195 -5.24 -16.75 -23.30
CA SER A 195 -6.16 -16.58 -22.18
C SER A 195 -7.27 -17.64 -22.15
N ALA A 196 -7.66 -18.20 -23.29
CA ALA A 196 -8.77 -19.17 -23.40
C ALA A 196 -8.39 -20.61 -23.00
N ASN A 197 -7.11 -20.98 -23.08
CA ASN A 197 -6.65 -22.34 -22.82
C ASN A 197 -5.48 -22.39 -21.83
N TRP A 198 -5.36 -21.38 -20.96
CA TRP A 198 -4.30 -21.30 -19.96
C TRP A 198 -4.30 -22.55 -19.06
N PRO A 199 -3.16 -23.24 -18.88
CA PRO A 199 -3.11 -24.45 -18.08
C PRO A 199 -3.27 -24.10 -16.60
N ARG A 200 -4.04 -24.92 -15.87
CA ARG A 200 -4.30 -24.76 -14.44
C ARG A 200 -3.66 -25.87 -13.62
N ASP A 201 -3.08 -25.50 -12.49
CA ASP A 201 -2.60 -26.40 -11.45
C ASP A 201 -3.44 -26.21 -10.19
N GLU A 202 -4.48 -27.02 -10.01
CA GLU A 202 -5.41 -26.91 -8.87
C GLU A 202 -4.71 -27.06 -7.51
N LYS A 203 -3.58 -27.79 -7.47
CA LYS A 203 -2.78 -27.94 -6.26
C LYS A 203 -2.06 -26.64 -5.90
N LEU A 204 -1.53 -25.94 -6.89
CA LEU A 204 -0.97 -24.60 -6.70
C LEU A 204 -2.05 -23.59 -6.30
N ARG A 205 -3.21 -23.63 -6.97
CA ARG A 205 -4.31 -22.68 -6.71
C ARG A 205 -4.82 -22.73 -5.28
N ALA A 206 -4.80 -23.91 -4.67
CA ALA A 206 -5.20 -24.13 -3.27
C ALA A 206 -4.17 -23.62 -2.23
N LYS A 207 -2.94 -23.29 -2.65
CA LYS A 207 -1.90 -22.80 -1.74
C LYS A 207 -2.08 -21.31 -1.41
N LYS A 208 -1.68 -20.95 -0.19
CA LYS A 208 -1.67 -19.60 0.36
C LYS A 208 -0.28 -19.29 0.91
N LEU A 209 0.05 -18.02 1.06
CA LEU A 209 1.23 -17.63 1.82
C LEU A 209 1.04 -17.95 3.31
N TYR A 210 2.13 -18.31 3.98
CA TYR A 210 2.11 -18.61 5.42
C TYR A 210 1.74 -17.36 6.23
N GLY A 211 1.09 -17.59 7.39
CA GLY A 211 0.66 -16.55 8.32
C GLY A 211 -0.86 -16.38 8.36
N ASN A 212 -1.31 -15.14 8.45
CA ASN A 212 -2.72 -14.77 8.71
C ASN A 212 -3.67 -14.96 7.51
N GLN A 213 -3.19 -15.55 6.40
CA GLN A 213 -3.95 -15.74 5.16
C GLN A 213 -4.55 -14.44 4.60
N ASP A 214 -3.80 -13.34 4.77
CA ASP A 214 -4.12 -11.99 4.32
C ASP A 214 -3.68 -11.73 2.86
N ASP A 215 -3.25 -12.76 2.13
CA ASP A 215 -2.78 -12.72 0.73
C ASP A 215 -3.91 -12.83 -0.31
N TYR A 216 -5.09 -12.30 0.03
CA TYR A 216 -6.31 -12.40 -0.75
C TYR A 216 -6.24 -11.62 -2.08
N GLN A 217 -6.83 -12.17 -3.14
CA GLN A 217 -6.76 -11.68 -4.53
C GLN A 217 -8.17 -11.61 -5.16
N PRO A 218 -9.07 -10.71 -4.72
CA PRO A 218 -10.48 -10.75 -5.09
C PRO A 218 -10.74 -10.64 -6.59
N PHE A 219 -9.89 -9.92 -7.33
CA PHE A 219 -9.92 -9.84 -8.80
C PHE A 219 -9.78 -11.19 -9.52
N LEU A 220 -9.39 -12.26 -8.83
CA LEU A 220 -9.31 -13.63 -9.36
C LEU A 220 -10.42 -14.56 -8.82
N GLY A 221 -11.28 -14.07 -7.92
CA GLY A 221 -12.39 -14.83 -7.33
C GLY A 221 -12.46 -14.70 -5.81
N ALA A 222 -13.61 -15.09 -5.24
CA ALA A 222 -13.96 -14.87 -3.84
C ALA A 222 -13.12 -15.66 -2.81
N ASP A 223 -12.31 -16.62 -3.25
CA ASP A 223 -11.41 -17.43 -2.40
C ASP A 223 -9.98 -17.48 -2.98
N ALA A 224 -9.66 -16.56 -3.90
CA ALA A 224 -8.37 -16.56 -4.55
C ALA A 224 -7.28 -15.99 -3.63
N HIS A 225 -6.16 -16.71 -3.53
CA HIS A 225 -4.97 -16.33 -2.76
C HIS A 225 -3.72 -16.33 -3.66
N ALA A 226 -2.54 -16.13 -3.09
CA ALA A 226 -1.28 -16.05 -3.85
C ALA A 226 -1.04 -17.25 -4.77
N GLY A 227 -1.42 -18.47 -4.35
CA GLY A 227 -1.29 -19.67 -5.18
C GLY A 227 -2.12 -19.59 -6.47
N THR A 228 -3.36 -19.11 -6.37
CA THR A 228 -4.21 -18.84 -7.55
C THR A 228 -3.58 -17.77 -8.43
N TYR A 229 -3.05 -16.70 -7.84
CA TYR A 229 -2.36 -15.65 -8.60
C TYR A 229 -1.14 -16.18 -9.37
N PHE A 230 -0.30 -17.00 -8.72
CA PHE A 230 0.88 -17.58 -9.37
C PHE A 230 0.52 -18.60 -10.46
N ASP A 231 -0.55 -19.37 -10.29
CA ASP A 231 -1.08 -20.24 -11.34
C ASP A 231 -1.52 -19.42 -12.57
N GLU A 232 -2.18 -18.29 -12.36
CA GLU A 232 -2.62 -17.42 -13.45
C GLU A 232 -1.44 -16.70 -14.14
N LEU A 233 -0.36 -16.40 -13.41
CA LEU A 233 0.78 -15.64 -13.94
C LEU A 233 1.83 -16.50 -14.67
N PHE A 234 2.11 -17.72 -14.18
CA PHE A 234 3.22 -18.56 -14.68
C PHE A 234 2.75 -19.79 -15.47
N LEU A 235 3.37 -20.03 -16.63
CA LEU A 235 3.31 -21.32 -17.33
C LEU A 235 4.19 -22.39 -16.68
N ASN A 236 5.38 -22.01 -16.18
CA ASN A 236 6.18 -22.90 -15.36
C ASN A 236 5.60 -22.95 -13.94
N LYS A 237 4.74 -23.93 -13.65
CA LYS A 237 4.07 -24.04 -12.34
C LYS A 237 5.04 -24.32 -11.20
N ARG A 238 6.23 -24.84 -11.50
CA ARG A 238 7.33 -24.97 -10.53
C ARG A 238 7.67 -23.63 -9.89
N VAL A 239 7.63 -22.55 -10.66
CA VAL A 239 7.90 -21.19 -10.16
C VAL A 239 6.82 -20.75 -9.18
N GLY A 240 5.55 -21.06 -9.42
CA GLY A 240 4.48 -20.73 -8.50
C GLY A 240 4.61 -21.47 -7.16
N HIS A 241 4.87 -22.77 -7.19
CA HIS A 241 5.14 -23.54 -5.96
C HIS A 241 6.40 -23.05 -5.24
N PHE A 242 7.44 -22.66 -5.99
CA PHE A 242 8.65 -22.06 -5.45
C PHE A 242 8.35 -20.74 -4.74
N LEU A 243 7.53 -19.86 -5.33
CA LEU A 243 7.19 -18.57 -4.75
C LEU A 243 6.37 -18.69 -3.46
N ILE A 244 5.49 -19.69 -3.34
CA ILE A 244 4.78 -19.95 -2.08
C ILE A 244 5.76 -20.18 -0.92
N LEU A 245 6.76 -21.05 -1.14
CA LEU A 245 7.78 -21.32 -0.13
C LEU A 245 8.73 -20.13 0.06
N PHE A 246 9.10 -19.48 -1.04
CA PHE A 246 10.05 -18.37 -1.03
C PHE A 246 9.55 -17.20 -0.19
N LEU A 247 8.39 -16.67 -0.56
CA LEU A 247 7.83 -15.48 0.03
C LEU A 247 7.43 -15.71 1.51
N SER A 248 7.05 -16.95 1.85
CA SER A 248 6.72 -17.33 3.22
C SER A 248 7.92 -17.47 4.17
N ASN A 249 9.14 -17.63 3.65
CA ASN A 249 10.32 -17.93 4.48
C ASN A 249 11.34 -16.79 4.54
N PHE A 250 11.28 -15.81 3.63
CA PHE A 250 12.29 -14.77 3.53
C PHE A 250 11.67 -13.37 3.57
N GLY A 251 12.02 -12.62 4.61
CA GLY A 251 11.62 -11.21 4.78
C GLY A 251 12.77 -10.21 4.69
N SER A 252 12.50 -8.96 5.12
CA SER A 252 13.41 -7.82 4.99
C SER A 252 14.76 -7.98 5.69
N ILE A 253 14.90 -8.88 6.67
CA ILE A 253 16.21 -9.19 7.29
C ILE A 253 17.19 -9.76 6.25
N HIS A 254 16.70 -10.61 5.35
CA HIS A 254 17.54 -11.29 4.38
C HIS A 254 17.89 -10.35 3.22
N LEU A 255 17.01 -9.39 2.90
CA LEU A 255 17.35 -8.27 2.00
C LEU A 255 18.38 -7.34 2.62
N ALA A 256 18.36 -7.13 3.94
CA ALA A 256 19.36 -6.32 4.63
C ALA A 256 20.73 -6.98 4.66
N ASP A 257 20.78 -8.32 4.67
CA ASP A 257 22.00 -9.12 4.62
C ASP A 257 22.77 -8.87 3.32
N SER A 258 24.04 -8.53 3.46
CA SER A 258 24.91 -8.27 2.33
C SER A 258 25.24 -9.53 1.52
N SER A 259 24.95 -10.75 2.00
CA SER A 259 25.06 -11.95 1.17
C SER A 259 24.08 -11.94 -0.01
N ASN A 260 22.98 -11.19 0.08
CA ASN A 260 21.89 -11.16 -0.90
C ASN A 260 21.82 -9.86 -1.70
N THR A 261 22.16 -8.74 -1.06
CA THR A 261 22.15 -7.41 -1.66
C THR A 261 23.47 -6.68 -1.38
N PHE A 262 23.67 -5.49 -1.94
CA PHE A 262 24.82 -4.65 -1.61
C PHE A 262 24.42 -3.19 -1.50
N ASN A 263 25.15 -2.42 -0.69
CA ASN A 263 24.85 -1.01 -0.48
C ASN A 263 25.39 -0.16 -1.61
N LEU A 264 24.63 0.88 -1.96
CA LEU A 264 24.94 1.79 -3.06
C LEU A 264 25.18 3.22 -2.58
N LYS A 265 26.00 3.93 -3.34
CA LYS A 265 26.01 5.40 -3.39
C LYS A 265 24.64 5.93 -3.83
N PRO A 266 24.11 7.00 -3.22
CA PRO A 266 22.81 7.58 -3.58
C PRO A 266 22.65 7.91 -5.06
N GLU A 267 23.70 8.42 -5.70
CA GLU A 267 23.72 8.84 -7.11
C GLU A 267 23.56 7.68 -8.10
N ALA A 268 23.75 6.45 -7.62
CA ALA A 268 23.62 5.24 -8.43
C ALA A 268 22.22 4.63 -8.39
N ILE A 269 21.26 5.27 -7.70
CA ILE A 269 19.88 4.80 -7.59
C ILE A 269 19.27 4.55 -8.97
N GLN A 270 18.54 3.43 -9.11
CA GLN A 270 17.79 3.12 -10.32
C GLN A 270 16.53 2.28 -10.00
N PRO A 271 15.58 2.15 -10.94
CA PRO A 271 14.46 1.24 -10.80
C PRO A 271 14.88 -0.22 -10.51
N GLY A 272 14.12 -0.91 -9.67
CA GLY A 272 14.43 -2.27 -9.23
C GLY A 272 15.42 -2.38 -8.07
N ASP A 273 15.99 -1.27 -7.62
CA ASP A 273 16.66 -1.19 -6.31
C ASP A 273 15.63 -1.31 -5.17
N VAL A 274 16.13 -1.59 -3.96
CA VAL A 274 15.32 -1.64 -2.73
C VAL A 274 15.82 -0.62 -1.73
N LEU A 275 14.90 0.10 -1.09
CA LEU A 275 15.15 0.96 0.05
C LEU A 275 14.60 0.26 1.30
N LEU A 276 15.44 0.11 2.32
CA LEU A 276 15.09 -0.63 3.54
C LEU A 276 15.10 0.24 4.78
N GLU A 277 13.97 0.36 5.47
CA GLU A 277 13.92 0.87 6.83
C GLU A 277 14.20 -0.25 7.83
N ARG A 278 15.14 0.00 8.75
CA ARG A 278 15.57 -0.96 9.76
C ARG A 278 15.71 -0.27 11.11
N TRP A 279 14.81 -0.54 12.04
CA TRP A 279 14.91 -0.11 13.46
C TRP A 279 15.54 -1.16 14.38
N GLN A 280 15.86 -2.34 13.84
CA GLN A 280 16.52 -3.43 14.54
C GLN A 280 17.34 -4.26 13.54
N ARG A 281 18.43 -4.89 14.00
CA ARG A 281 19.30 -5.72 13.13
C ARG A 281 18.64 -7.05 12.77
N ARG A 282 17.95 -7.68 13.72
CA ARG A 282 17.17 -8.91 13.53
C ARG A 282 15.69 -8.59 13.77
N GLY A 283 14.81 -9.13 12.94
CA GLY A 283 13.38 -8.89 13.00
C GLY A 283 12.86 -8.03 11.85
N ILE A 284 11.55 -7.75 11.85
CA ILE A 284 10.88 -7.07 10.76
C ILE A 284 11.41 -5.63 10.60
N GLY A 285 11.53 -5.21 9.34
CA GLY A 285 11.74 -3.84 8.86
C GLY A 285 10.88 -3.61 7.61
N HIS A 286 10.85 -2.39 7.08
CA HIS A 286 10.02 -2.05 5.91
C HIS A 286 10.84 -1.99 4.61
N THR A 287 10.34 -2.62 3.55
CA THR A 287 10.99 -2.67 2.23
C THR A 287 10.19 -1.89 1.20
N LEU A 288 10.84 -0.97 0.52
CA LEU A 288 10.27 -0.20 -0.58
C LEU A 288 11.05 -0.47 -1.87
N ASN A 289 10.34 -0.68 -2.98
CA ASN A 289 10.93 -0.94 -4.28
C ASN A 289 11.05 0.36 -5.05
N VAL A 290 12.22 0.67 -5.60
CA VAL A 290 12.38 1.85 -6.46
C VAL A 290 11.68 1.58 -7.79
N LYS A 291 10.65 2.36 -8.11
CA LYS A 291 9.82 2.19 -9.30
C LYS A 291 10.30 3.05 -10.45
N THR A 292 10.55 4.33 -10.23
CA THR A 292 10.98 5.28 -11.26
C THR A 292 12.12 6.12 -10.69
N VAL A 293 13.03 6.53 -11.56
CA VAL A 293 14.07 7.52 -11.26
C VAL A 293 14.22 8.40 -12.49
N GLU A 294 13.72 9.62 -12.41
CA GLU A 294 13.69 10.59 -13.49
C GLU A 294 14.55 11.81 -13.14
N ALA A 295 14.97 12.56 -14.15
CA ALA A 295 15.62 13.86 -13.91
C ALA A 295 14.57 14.85 -13.35
N GLY A 296 14.93 15.54 -12.28
CA GLY A 296 14.11 16.61 -11.73
C GLY A 296 14.09 17.85 -12.63
N THR A 297 13.15 18.75 -12.36
CA THR A 297 13.08 20.03 -13.08
C THR A 297 14.22 20.96 -12.68
N THR A 298 14.71 20.82 -11.45
CA THR A 298 15.92 21.48 -10.96
C THR A 298 17.16 20.75 -11.46
N GLN A 299 18.06 21.46 -12.15
CA GLN A 299 19.27 20.89 -12.74
C GLN A 299 20.09 20.10 -11.70
N GLY A 300 20.39 18.84 -12.01
CA GLY A 300 21.21 17.96 -11.16
C GLY A 300 20.43 17.24 -10.05
N THR A 301 19.12 17.46 -9.95
CA THR A 301 18.26 16.72 -9.02
C THR A 301 17.57 15.54 -9.70
N LEU A 302 17.06 14.60 -8.90
CA LEU A 302 16.29 13.44 -9.34
C LEU A 302 14.90 13.44 -8.70
N VAL A 303 13.92 12.88 -9.41
CA VAL A 303 12.62 12.50 -8.85
C VAL A 303 12.57 10.98 -8.83
N ALA A 304 12.41 10.40 -7.63
CA ALA A 304 12.28 8.97 -7.46
C ALA A 304 10.94 8.63 -6.84
N GLU A 305 10.32 7.56 -7.31
CA GLU A 305 9.09 7.02 -6.74
C GLU A 305 9.30 5.57 -6.27
N LEU A 306 8.60 5.21 -5.22
CA LEU A 306 8.69 3.91 -4.57
C LEU A 306 7.40 3.11 -4.75
N ALA A 307 7.47 1.80 -4.49
CA ALA A 307 6.29 0.98 -4.25
C ALA A 307 6.45 0.14 -2.97
N SER A 308 5.43 0.14 -2.13
CA SER A 308 5.45 -0.50 -0.81
C SER A 308 4.31 -1.52 -0.63
N GLY A 309 4.67 -2.77 -0.30
CA GLY A 309 3.73 -3.73 0.31
C GLY A 309 3.50 -3.37 1.77
N SER A 310 2.67 -4.14 2.50
CA SER A 310 2.46 -3.90 3.95
C SER A 310 2.09 -5.18 4.70
N MET A 311 2.00 -5.10 6.03
CA MET A 311 1.34 -6.09 6.89
C MET A 311 0.17 -5.39 7.61
N PRO A 312 -1.09 -5.86 7.45
CA PRO A 312 -1.52 -6.97 6.60
C PRO A 312 -1.16 -6.80 5.12
N ARG A 313 -0.98 -7.93 4.41
CA ARG A 313 -0.62 -7.96 2.98
C ARG A 313 -1.61 -7.16 2.15
N ARG A 314 -1.10 -6.41 1.17
CA ARG A 314 -1.90 -5.55 0.28
C ARG A 314 -1.26 -5.43 -1.09
N GLN A 315 -2.01 -5.01 -2.09
CA GLN A 315 -1.41 -4.63 -3.37
C GLN A 315 -0.35 -3.53 -3.11
N PRO A 316 0.82 -3.56 -3.77
CA PRO A 316 1.86 -2.59 -3.50
C PRO A 316 1.34 -1.18 -3.79
N LYS A 317 1.39 -0.28 -2.80
CA LYS A 317 1.04 1.13 -3.01
C LYS A 317 2.17 1.80 -3.75
N TRP A 318 1.84 2.51 -4.83
CA TRP A 318 2.75 3.42 -5.51
C TRP A 318 2.87 4.69 -4.68
N GLU A 319 4.06 4.94 -4.15
CA GLU A 319 4.37 6.11 -3.34
C GLU A 319 4.80 7.24 -4.27
N GLY A 320 4.11 8.38 -4.20
CA GLY A 320 4.47 9.55 -5.00
C GLY A 320 5.83 10.16 -4.60
N PRO A 321 6.30 11.18 -5.31
CA PRO A 321 7.60 11.81 -5.05
C PRO A 321 7.77 12.35 -3.62
N VAL A 322 6.67 12.85 -3.02
CA VAL A 322 6.67 13.39 -1.65
C VAL A 322 6.94 12.30 -0.62
N ASP A 323 6.13 11.24 -0.62
CA ASP A 323 6.30 10.09 0.27
C ASP A 323 7.66 9.43 0.04
N SER A 324 8.06 9.28 -1.23
CA SER A 324 9.33 8.66 -1.60
C SER A 324 10.52 9.43 -1.05
N LYS A 325 10.57 10.76 -1.22
CA LYS A 325 11.63 11.59 -0.64
C LYS A 325 11.67 11.51 0.89
N ARG A 326 10.52 11.44 1.56
CA ARG A 326 10.46 11.22 3.01
C ARG A 326 11.14 9.91 3.41
N TYR A 327 10.88 8.82 2.69
CA TYR A 327 11.56 7.54 2.95
C TYR A 327 13.07 7.61 2.68
N PHE A 328 13.52 8.18 1.55
CA PHE A 328 14.95 8.29 1.24
C PHE A 328 15.74 9.14 2.25
N THR A 329 15.10 10.11 2.88
CA THR A 329 15.71 11.01 3.87
C THR A 329 15.49 10.56 5.31
N SER A 330 14.76 9.46 5.53
CA SER A 330 14.54 8.84 6.83
C SER A 330 15.85 8.34 7.43
N GLN A 331 16.04 8.57 8.72
CA GLN A 331 17.19 7.98 9.44
C GLN A 331 17.06 6.47 9.55
N GLU A 332 15.85 5.91 9.53
CA GLU A 332 15.62 4.46 9.58
C GLU A 332 16.12 3.75 8.31
N CYS A 333 16.29 4.50 7.22
CA CYS A 333 16.95 4.07 5.98
C CYS A 333 18.48 4.07 6.08
N GLY A 334 19.04 3.74 7.25
CA GLY A 334 20.48 3.59 7.46
C GLY A 334 21.23 4.90 7.68
N GLY A 335 20.64 5.86 8.39
CA GLY A 335 21.24 7.14 8.78
C GLY A 335 22.18 7.08 9.98
N SER A 336 22.72 8.24 10.36
CA SER A 336 23.70 8.37 11.46
C SER A 336 23.06 8.48 12.85
N ALA A 337 21.76 8.78 12.93
CA ALA A 337 21.03 8.85 14.20
C ALA A 337 20.96 7.49 14.92
N LEU A 338 20.69 7.53 16.22
CA LEU A 338 20.52 6.35 17.05
C LEU A 338 19.09 5.83 16.97
N SER A 339 18.95 4.51 16.89
CA SER A 339 17.70 3.79 17.17
C SER A 339 17.32 3.87 18.65
N ALA A 340 16.11 3.41 18.98
CA ALA A 340 15.63 3.33 20.37
C ALA A 340 16.57 2.51 21.30
N ASP A 341 17.27 1.53 20.74
CA ASP A 341 18.23 0.68 21.46
C ASP A 341 19.65 1.30 21.54
N GLY A 342 19.83 2.55 21.09
CA GLY A 342 21.12 3.25 21.12
C GLY A 342 22.12 2.81 20.04
N VAL A 343 21.68 2.03 19.05
CA VAL A 343 22.52 1.60 17.92
C VAL A 343 22.30 2.55 16.73
N PRO A 344 23.36 3.06 16.08
CA PRO A 344 23.21 3.88 14.87
C PRO A 344 22.48 3.12 13.75
N TYR A 345 21.52 3.76 13.08
CA TYR A 345 20.74 3.12 12.02
C TYR A 345 21.61 2.56 10.88
N ALA A 346 22.71 3.23 10.54
CA ALA A 346 23.70 2.77 9.56
C ALA A 346 24.28 1.38 9.87
N GLN A 347 24.22 0.91 11.12
CA GLN A 347 24.71 -0.41 11.56
C GLN A 347 23.62 -1.50 11.55
N LEU A 348 22.37 -1.14 11.26
CA LEU A 348 21.23 -2.07 11.26
C LEU A 348 20.97 -2.71 9.89
N GLY A 349 21.78 -2.35 8.88
CA GLY A 349 21.74 -2.94 7.55
C GLY A 349 20.69 -2.34 6.62
N GLY A 350 20.12 -1.18 6.92
CA GLY A 350 19.11 -0.50 6.09
C GLY A 350 19.66 0.36 4.93
N GLY A 351 18.77 1.14 4.33
CA GLY A 351 19.01 2.11 3.26
C GLY A 351 18.95 1.54 1.84
N LEU A 352 19.44 2.32 0.87
CA LEU A 352 19.42 1.94 -0.55
C LEU A 352 20.34 0.73 -0.81
N LYS A 353 19.79 -0.28 -1.47
CA LYS A 353 20.50 -1.49 -1.86
C LYS A 353 20.11 -1.98 -3.24
N ARG A 354 21.02 -2.74 -3.84
CA ARG A 354 20.79 -3.46 -5.10
C ARG A 354 21.02 -4.94 -4.93
N TRP A 355 20.27 -5.72 -5.70
CA TRP A 355 20.42 -7.17 -5.76
C TRP A 355 21.83 -7.58 -6.17
N ARG A 356 22.40 -8.57 -5.48
CA ARG A 356 23.53 -9.30 -6.05
C ARG A 356 23.08 -10.11 -7.25
N ILE A 357 24.04 -10.41 -8.12
CA ILE A 357 23.84 -11.34 -9.22
C ILE A 357 24.45 -12.69 -8.86
N ALA A 358 23.73 -13.77 -9.20
CA ALA A 358 24.30 -15.10 -9.18
C ALA A 358 25.19 -15.28 -10.40
N ALA A 359 26.41 -15.78 -10.21
CA ALA A 359 27.37 -16.04 -11.27
C ALA A 359 28.11 -17.35 -11.02
N ALA A 360 28.47 -18.05 -12.09
CA ALA A 360 29.28 -19.26 -12.00
C ALA A 360 30.74 -18.87 -11.81
N LYS A 361 31.36 -19.33 -10.72
CA LYS A 361 32.78 -19.12 -10.41
C LYS A 361 33.39 -20.41 -9.89
N SER A 362 34.46 -20.87 -10.54
CA SER A 362 35.18 -22.10 -10.15
C SER A 362 34.26 -23.31 -9.95
N GLY A 363 33.28 -23.50 -10.83
CA GLY A 363 32.33 -24.63 -10.78
C GLY A 363 31.21 -24.52 -9.74
N SER A 364 31.11 -23.40 -9.01
CA SER A 364 30.03 -23.14 -8.06
C SER A 364 29.28 -21.85 -8.40
N TRP A 365 28.00 -21.79 -8.02
CA TRP A 365 27.25 -20.54 -7.98
C TRP A 365 27.74 -19.68 -6.82
N VAL A 366 27.86 -18.38 -7.06
CA VAL A 366 28.17 -17.36 -6.04
C VAL A 366 27.30 -16.12 -6.24
N ASN A 367 26.95 -15.45 -5.14
CA ASN A 367 26.38 -14.11 -5.20
C ASN A 367 27.50 -13.07 -5.20
N THR A 368 27.49 -12.18 -6.18
CA THR A 368 28.54 -11.17 -6.40
C THR A 368 27.95 -9.83 -6.85
N ILE A 369 28.79 -8.80 -6.81
CA ILE A 369 28.49 -7.46 -7.33
C ILE A 369 28.87 -7.44 -8.82
N PRO A 370 27.98 -6.99 -9.72
CA PRO A 370 28.30 -6.76 -11.13
C PRO A 370 29.48 -5.80 -11.28
N ASP A 371 30.36 -6.02 -12.27
CA ASP A 371 31.54 -5.17 -12.45
C ASP A 371 31.16 -3.71 -12.73
N SER A 372 30.04 -3.46 -13.42
CA SER A 372 29.48 -2.13 -13.67
C SER A 372 29.09 -1.37 -12.40
N ASP A 373 28.78 -2.09 -11.31
CA ASP A 373 28.30 -1.50 -10.05
C ASP A 373 29.41 -1.36 -8.99
N ARG A 374 30.62 -1.92 -9.23
CA ARG A 374 31.71 -1.89 -8.24
C ARG A 374 32.12 -0.48 -7.83
N ALA A 375 32.09 0.48 -8.76
CA ALA A 375 32.44 1.87 -8.47
C ALA A 375 31.40 2.58 -7.57
N ASN A 376 30.18 2.05 -7.52
CA ASN A 376 29.05 2.58 -6.76
C ASN A 376 28.80 1.83 -5.45
N TRP A 377 29.50 0.73 -5.22
CA TRP A 377 29.37 -0.07 -4.03
C TRP A 377 29.96 0.64 -2.80
N ILE A 378 29.21 0.60 -1.70
CA ILE A 378 29.68 0.99 -0.37
C ILE A 378 29.82 -0.28 0.47
N SER A 379 31.02 -0.51 1.03
CA SER A 379 31.22 -1.59 2.01
C SER A 379 30.24 -1.41 3.16
N SER A 380 29.61 -2.51 3.55
CA SER A 380 28.71 -2.62 4.70
C SER A 380 29.31 -2.19 6.05
N THR A 381 30.64 -2.13 6.16
CA THR A 381 31.34 -1.64 7.37
C THR A 381 31.69 -0.16 7.32
N ASN A 382 31.48 0.51 6.17
CA ASN A 382 31.72 1.93 6.04
C ASN A 382 30.52 2.74 6.56
N TYR A 383 30.32 2.72 7.88
CA TYR A 383 29.17 3.36 8.52
C TYR A 383 29.12 4.88 8.33
N ALA A 384 30.27 5.53 8.11
CA ALA A 384 30.30 6.95 7.78
C ALA A 384 29.64 7.23 6.43
N ALA A 385 30.02 6.49 5.38
CA ALA A 385 29.42 6.62 4.06
C ALA A 385 27.94 6.19 4.06
N LEU A 386 27.60 5.10 4.76
CA LEU A 386 26.22 4.63 4.87
C LEU A 386 25.33 5.64 5.60
N GLY A 387 25.80 6.17 6.73
CA GLY A 387 25.06 7.12 7.57
C GLY A 387 24.89 8.51 6.96
N ALA A 388 25.72 8.88 5.97
CA ALA A 388 25.60 10.13 5.23
C ALA A 388 24.48 10.10 4.16
N ARG A 389 24.01 8.92 3.75
CA ARG A 389 23.09 8.77 2.61
C ARG A 389 21.79 9.56 2.75
N PRO A 390 21.09 9.60 3.91
CA PRO A 390 19.87 10.38 4.02
C PRO A 390 20.06 11.87 3.75
N GLU A 391 21.22 12.45 4.11
CA GLU A 391 21.54 13.85 3.82
C GLU A 391 21.84 14.07 2.34
N ILE A 392 22.58 13.14 1.73
CA ILE A 392 22.84 13.18 0.28
C ILE A 392 21.52 13.07 -0.50
N PHE A 393 20.59 12.22 -0.09
CA PHE A 393 19.27 12.15 -0.72
C PHE A 393 18.44 13.43 -0.52
N ARG A 394 18.62 14.16 0.59
CA ARG A 394 17.92 15.42 0.80
C ARG A 394 18.27 16.46 -0.27
N THR A 395 19.52 16.48 -0.71
CA THR A 395 20.00 17.39 -1.77
C THR A 395 19.83 16.80 -3.17
N LEU A 396 20.00 15.49 -3.34
CA LEU A 396 19.90 14.81 -4.62
C LEU A 396 18.47 14.72 -5.13
N LEU A 397 17.50 14.45 -4.24
CA LEU A 397 16.09 14.38 -4.63
C LEU A 397 15.49 15.78 -4.69
N GLU A 398 14.75 16.05 -5.77
CA GLU A 398 14.06 17.33 -5.97
C GLU A 398 13.12 17.61 -4.81
N GLU A 399 13.01 18.88 -4.42
CA GLU A 399 12.00 19.29 -3.44
C GLU A 399 10.65 19.37 -4.14
N PRO A 400 9.65 18.55 -3.75
CA PRO A 400 8.37 18.59 -4.44
C PRO A 400 7.69 19.95 -4.27
N ASP A 401 6.94 20.37 -5.30
CA ASP A 401 6.16 21.59 -5.27
C ASP A 401 5.28 21.65 -4.00
N PRO A 402 5.23 22.79 -3.28
CA PRO A 402 4.46 22.90 -2.04
C PRO A 402 2.98 22.50 -2.19
N ALA A 403 2.35 22.72 -3.34
CA ALA A 403 0.95 22.34 -3.56
C ALA A 403 0.80 20.82 -3.67
N VAL A 404 1.74 20.17 -4.34
CA VAL A 404 1.80 18.70 -4.43
C VAL A 404 2.03 18.08 -3.05
N LYS A 405 2.93 18.65 -2.24
CA LYS A 405 3.13 18.21 -0.84
C LYS A 405 1.88 18.36 -0.01
N ARG A 406 1.18 19.49 -0.14
CA ARG A 406 -0.05 19.77 0.61
C ARG A 406 -1.10 18.71 0.30
N GLU A 407 -1.30 18.41 -0.98
CA GLU A 407 -2.23 17.38 -1.41
C GLU A 407 -1.84 15.99 -0.89
N ALA A 408 -0.55 15.63 -0.96
CA ALA A 408 -0.07 14.36 -0.40
C ALA A 408 -0.29 14.24 1.12
N LEU A 409 -0.09 15.31 1.88
CA LEU A 409 -0.35 15.36 3.32
C LEU A 409 -1.84 15.23 3.63
N ILE A 410 -2.70 15.89 2.86
CA ILE A 410 -4.17 15.74 2.97
C ILE A 410 -4.57 14.29 2.69
N GLN A 411 -4.02 13.67 1.65
CA GLN A 411 -4.29 12.26 1.33
C GLN A 411 -3.80 11.31 2.44
N ALA A 412 -2.66 11.59 3.08
CA ALA A 412 -2.17 10.82 4.21
C ALA A 412 -3.12 10.93 5.42
N ILE A 413 -3.66 12.12 5.70
CA ILE A 413 -4.67 12.35 6.74
C ILE A 413 -5.95 11.55 6.43
N GLU A 414 -6.46 11.62 5.20
CA GLU A 414 -7.65 10.86 4.78
C GLU A 414 -7.44 9.35 4.83
N SER A 415 -6.26 8.87 4.45
CA SER A 415 -5.93 7.44 4.55
C SER A 415 -5.92 6.96 5.99
N ALA A 416 -5.40 7.77 6.92
CA ALA A 416 -5.42 7.45 8.34
C ALA A 416 -6.84 7.48 8.92
N ARG A 417 -7.69 8.44 8.48
CA ARG A 417 -9.12 8.50 8.82
C ARG A 417 -9.87 7.26 8.35
N ALA A 418 -9.71 6.88 7.09
CA ALA A 418 -10.33 5.67 6.54
C ALA A 418 -9.96 4.43 7.36
N TYR A 419 -8.66 4.28 7.70
CA TYR A 419 -8.20 3.19 8.56
C TYR A 419 -8.82 3.24 9.97
N LEU A 420 -8.95 4.42 10.58
CA LEU A 420 -9.57 4.58 11.90
C LEU A 420 -11.08 4.30 11.89
N ARG A 421 -11.76 4.51 10.76
CA ARG A 421 -13.16 4.12 10.62
C ARG A 421 -13.33 2.60 10.58
N GLU A 422 -12.30 1.84 10.25
CA GLU A 422 -12.32 0.37 10.30
C GLU A 422 -11.73 -0.17 11.62
N HIS A 423 -10.70 0.50 12.13
CA HIS A 423 -9.89 0.10 13.28
C HIS A 423 -9.71 1.27 14.27
N PRO A 424 -10.79 1.69 14.97
CA PRO A 424 -10.79 2.92 15.76
C PRO A 424 -9.80 2.92 16.94
N ALA A 425 -9.32 1.76 17.37
CA ALA A 425 -8.31 1.64 18.42
C ALA A 425 -6.85 1.83 17.96
N SER A 426 -6.58 1.93 16.65
CA SER A 426 -5.21 1.94 16.13
C SER A 426 -4.45 3.22 16.51
N CYS A 427 -3.53 3.13 17.47
CA CYS A 427 -2.68 4.26 17.84
C CYS A 427 -1.65 4.60 16.75
N SER A 428 -1.22 3.61 15.95
CA SER A 428 -0.37 3.89 14.78
C SER A 428 -1.07 4.81 13.78
N ALA A 429 -2.33 4.54 13.44
CA ALA A 429 -3.08 5.39 12.52
C ALA A 429 -3.34 6.79 13.11
N ARG A 430 -3.64 6.89 14.41
CA ARG A 430 -3.80 8.19 15.10
C ARG A 430 -2.50 9.01 15.05
N THR A 431 -1.36 8.42 15.44
CA THR A 431 -0.06 9.09 15.41
C THR A 431 0.35 9.48 13.99
N ASN A 432 0.10 8.63 12.99
CA ASN A 432 0.43 8.96 11.60
C ASN A 432 -0.41 10.14 11.08
N ARG A 433 -1.70 10.21 11.45
CA ARG A 433 -2.56 11.36 11.13
C ARG A 433 -2.02 12.65 11.74
N GLU A 434 -1.67 12.62 13.02
CA GLU A 434 -1.19 13.83 13.71
C GLU A 434 0.21 14.28 13.25
N LYS A 435 1.08 13.34 12.86
CA LYS A 435 2.33 13.68 12.16
C LYS A 435 2.08 14.37 10.82
N ALA A 436 1.14 13.87 10.02
CA ALA A 436 0.77 14.50 8.76
C ALA A 436 0.18 15.90 8.96
N PHE A 437 -0.64 16.11 10.01
CA PHE A 437 -1.11 17.45 10.38
C PHE A 437 0.04 18.38 10.81
N ALA A 438 1.00 17.90 11.60
CA ALA A 438 2.15 18.70 12.02
C ALA A 438 2.96 19.19 10.81
N GLU A 439 3.21 18.31 9.84
CA GLU A 439 3.86 18.66 8.56
C GLU A 439 2.99 19.62 7.73
N LEU A 440 1.67 19.39 7.69
CA LEU A 440 0.74 20.26 6.97
C LEU A 440 0.70 21.67 7.56
N TYR A 441 0.76 21.82 8.88
CA TYR A 441 0.83 23.12 9.52
C TYR A 441 2.09 23.89 9.14
N ALA A 442 3.26 23.24 9.20
CA ALA A 442 4.52 23.85 8.83
C ALA A 442 4.49 24.29 7.36
N LEU A 443 4.07 23.39 6.46
CA LEU A 443 3.97 23.67 5.03
C LEU A 443 2.98 24.81 4.72
N ASN A 444 1.79 24.79 5.32
CA ASN A 444 0.77 25.82 5.12
C ASN A 444 1.23 27.19 5.62
N GLN A 445 1.91 27.22 6.76
CA GLN A 445 2.44 28.45 7.31
C GLN A 445 3.58 29.02 6.44
N GLU A 446 4.53 28.18 6.03
CA GLU A 446 5.73 28.59 5.30
C GLU A 446 5.47 28.92 3.82
N SER A 447 4.64 28.11 3.15
CA SER A 447 4.48 28.17 1.69
C SER A 447 3.16 28.81 1.25
N PHE A 448 2.13 28.81 2.10
CA PHE A 448 0.80 29.30 1.75
C PHE A 448 0.29 30.43 2.64
N TYR A 449 1.07 30.82 3.66
CA TYR A 449 0.68 31.84 4.65
C TYR A 449 -0.67 31.54 5.34
N ILE A 450 -1.02 30.25 5.45
CA ILE A 450 -2.23 29.79 6.12
C ILE A 450 -1.88 29.46 7.57
N SER A 451 -2.59 30.06 8.53
CA SER A 451 -2.37 29.81 9.96
C SER A 451 -2.79 28.38 10.35
N ARG A 452 -2.33 27.92 11.51
CA ARG A 452 -2.77 26.63 12.05
C ARG A 452 -4.29 26.56 12.22
N ALA A 453 -4.90 27.58 12.84
CA ALA A 453 -6.34 27.62 13.04
C ALA A 453 -7.13 27.58 11.72
N GLU A 454 -6.62 28.25 10.70
CA GLU A 454 -7.22 28.18 9.36
C GLU A 454 -7.01 26.83 8.68
N THR A 455 -5.86 26.18 8.90
CA THR A 455 -5.63 24.80 8.46
C THR A 455 -6.62 23.84 9.13
N ASP A 456 -6.84 23.98 10.44
CA ASP A 456 -7.80 23.16 11.18
C ASP A 456 -9.24 23.38 10.69
N ARG A 457 -9.66 24.64 10.45
CA ARG A 457 -10.98 24.93 9.86
C ARG A 457 -11.20 24.27 8.50
N ARG A 458 -10.15 24.17 7.68
CA ARG A 458 -10.25 23.62 6.32
C ARG A 458 -10.19 22.11 6.28
N TYR A 459 -9.34 21.51 7.12
CA TYR A 459 -8.94 20.13 6.94
C TYR A 459 -9.22 19.23 8.13
N ARG A 460 -9.47 19.75 9.34
CA ARG A 460 -9.93 18.91 10.46
C ARG A 460 -11.42 18.64 10.36
N SER A 461 -11.83 17.59 11.04
CA SER A 461 -13.18 17.08 11.11
C SER A 461 -13.47 16.64 12.54
N LEU A 462 -14.76 16.46 12.86
CA LEU A 462 -15.19 15.99 14.18
C LEU A 462 -14.51 14.67 14.58
N GLU A 463 -14.30 13.75 13.65
CA GLU A 463 -13.68 12.45 13.93
C GLU A 463 -12.21 12.54 14.36
N ASP A 464 -11.48 13.62 14.02
CA ASP A 464 -10.09 13.77 14.47
C ASP A 464 -10.03 13.99 15.98
N TYR A 465 -10.99 14.75 16.51
CA TYR A 465 -11.13 15.00 17.94
C TYR A 465 -11.67 13.78 18.69
N ILE A 466 -12.55 13.00 18.06
CA ILE A 466 -13.08 11.76 18.64
C ILE A 466 -11.98 10.69 18.71
N PHE A 467 -11.22 10.53 17.63
CA PHE A 467 -10.10 9.59 17.56
C PHE A 467 -8.77 10.33 17.78
N ALA A 468 -8.69 11.18 18.81
CA ALA A 468 -7.49 11.93 19.18
C ALA A 468 -6.27 11.02 19.42
N GLU A 469 -5.05 11.48 19.17
CA GLU A 469 -3.86 10.67 19.41
C GLU A 469 -3.68 10.36 20.91
N LEU A 470 -3.28 9.11 21.19
CA LEU A 470 -3.06 8.60 22.54
C LEU A 470 -1.58 8.33 22.75
N ASP A 471 -1.08 8.59 23.95
CA ASP A 471 0.28 8.20 24.37
C ASP A 471 0.33 6.67 24.51
N TYR A 472 0.94 6.01 23.52
CA TYR A 472 0.96 4.55 23.36
C TYR A 472 1.36 3.78 24.64
N PRO A 473 2.51 4.05 25.29
CA PRO A 473 2.91 3.34 26.51
C PRO A 473 1.97 3.59 27.70
N LYS A 474 1.03 4.53 27.61
CA LYS A 474 0.07 4.89 28.67
C LYS A 474 -1.38 4.67 28.28
N SER A 475 -1.65 3.89 27.23
CA SER A 475 -3.02 3.77 26.70
C SER A 475 -3.36 2.34 26.27
N LYS A 476 -4.26 1.68 27.00
CA LYS A 476 -4.64 0.29 26.72
C LYS A 476 -5.58 0.15 25.52
N THR A 477 -6.25 1.23 25.12
CA THR A 477 -7.00 1.26 23.85
C THR A 477 -6.11 0.86 22.68
N CYS A 478 -4.82 1.23 22.70
CA CYS A 478 -3.88 0.94 21.62
C CYS A 478 -3.66 -0.56 21.35
N CYS A 479 -4.03 -1.44 22.29
CA CYS A 479 -3.85 -2.90 22.18
C CYS A 479 -5.12 -3.62 21.68
N TRP A 480 -6.18 -2.88 21.34
CA TRP A 480 -7.49 -3.45 21.05
C TRP A 480 -7.69 -3.71 19.55
N ASN A 481 -7.04 -4.77 19.05
CA ASN A 481 -6.98 -5.11 17.63
C ASN A 481 -8.31 -5.61 17.03
N THR A 482 -9.25 -6.06 17.86
CA THR A 482 -10.54 -6.62 17.43
C THR A 482 -11.65 -5.59 17.24
N THR A 483 -11.34 -4.30 17.39
CA THR A 483 -12.27 -3.21 17.06
C THR A 483 -12.72 -3.26 15.60
N THR A 484 -13.92 -2.72 15.31
CA THR A 484 -14.57 -2.87 14.01
C THR A 484 -15.15 -1.54 13.50
N ALA A 485 -15.51 -1.51 12.22
CA ALA A 485 -16.18 -0.37 11.62
C ALA A 485 -17.53 -0.04 12.29
N ALA A 486 -18.27 -1.06 12.73
CA ALA A 486 -19.53 -0.84 13.44
C ALA A 486 -19.30 -0.14 14.80
N MET A 487 -18.23 -0.49 15.51
CA MET A 487 -17.83 0.21 16.74
C MET A 487 -17.43 1.66 16.47
N ALA A 488 -16.66 1.92 15.41
CA ALA A 488 -16.29 3.28 15.02
C ALA A 488 -17.55 4.13 14.76
N GLN A 489 -18.54 3.58 14.04
CA GLN A 489 -19.80 4.27 13.76
C GLN A 489 -20.59 4.60 15.05
N ILE A 490 -20.67 3.67 16.00
CA ILE A 490 -21.30 3.89 17.31
C ILE A 490 -20.65 5.07 18.04
N VAL A 491 -19.32 5.11 18.08
CA VAL A 491 -18.55 6.19 18.73
C VAL A 491 -18.80 7.54 18.05
N LEU A 492 -18.79 7.56 16.71
CA LEU A 492 -19.06 8.76 15.92
C LEU A 492 -20.48 9.27 16.15
N ASP A 493 -21.47 8.39 16.17
CA ASP A 493 -22.89 8.75 16.35
C ASP A 493 -23.19 9.26 17.77
N TYR A 494 -22.57 8.67 18.79
CA TYR A 494 -22.67 9.18 20.16
C TYR A 494 -22.18 10.63 20.21
N ASN A 495 -21.00 10.88 19.66
CA ASN A 495 -20.41 12.21 19.65
C ASN A 495 -21.24 13.21 18.83
N ARG A 496 -21.74 12.82 17.66
CA ARG A 496 -22.67 13.65 16.86
C ARG A 496 -23.92 14.01 17.65
N THR A 497 -24.44 13.09 18.47
CA THR A 497 -25.62 13.33 19.30
C THR A 497 -25.35 14.39 20.37
N ILE A 498 -24.24 14.28 21.11
CA ILE A 498 -23.94 15.23 22.21
C ILE A 498 -23.56 16.63 21.70
N VAL A 499 -22.85 16.72 20.57
CA VAL A 499 -22.44 18.02 20.02
C VAL A 499 -23.60 18.76 19.34
N LYS A 500 -24.57 18.03 18.76
CA LYS A 500 -25.78 18.63 18.15
C LYS A 500 -26.87 18.98 19.18
N ALA A 501 -26.97 18.23 20.27
CA ALA A 501 -28.04 18.43 21.26
C ALA A 501 -27.82 19.65 22.18
N SER A 502 -26.60 20.20 22.20
CA SER A 502 -26.25 21.27 23.14
C SER A 502 -26.32 22.66 22.50
N PRO A 503 -27.00 23.65 23.14
CA PRO A 503 -27.04 25.03 22.65
C PRO A 503 -25.71 25.77 22.84
N THR A 504 -24.81 25.25 23.67
CA THR A 504 -23.43 25.72 23.87
C THR A 504 -22.46 24.66 23.40
N CYS A 505 -21.26 25.04 22.95
CA CYS A 505 -20.29 24.05 22.50
C CYS A 505 -19.95 23.03 23.62
N VAL A 506 -20.04 21.74 23.27
CA VAL A 506 -19.58 20.61 24.08
C VAL A 506 -18.44 19.93 23.33
N ARG A 507 -17.34 19.63 24.02
CA ARG A 507 -16.21 18.90 23.42
C ARG A 507 -16.61 17.44 23.19
N PRO A 508 -16.20 16.83 22.05
CA PRO A 508 -16.41 15.42 21.83
C PRO A 508 -15.69 14.59 22.90
N VAL A 509 -16.27 13.43 23.21
CA VAL A 509 -15.66 12.41 24.05
C VAL A 509 -14.71 11.58 23.18
N VAL A 510 -13.43 11.62 23.54
CA VAL A 510 -12.37 10.82 22.90
C VAL A 510 -12.64 9.33 23.10
N PHE A 511 -12.50 8.54 22.04
CA PHE A 511 -12.51 7.09 22.14
C PHE A 511 -11.20 6.60 22.75
N MET A 512 -11.23 6.47 24.07
CA MET A 512 -10.16 5.96 24.93
C MET A 512 -10.75 5.31 26.18
N ASN A 513 -9.95 4.55 26.92
CA ASN A 513 -10.37 4.04 28.22
C ASN A 513 -10.29 5.17 29.28
N ASP A 514 -11.43 5.63 29.78
CA ASP A 514 -11.51 6.61 30.88
C ASP A 514 -12.39 6.06 32.01
N GLY A 515 -11.83 5.10 32.78
CA GLY A 515 -12.63 4.31 33.73
C GLY A 515 -13.48 3.22 33.07
N GLY A 516 -13.28 2.97 31.77
CA GLY A 516 -13.97 1.97 30.96
C GLY A 516 -14.42 2.54 29.62
N TYR A 517 -15.19 1.75 28.87
CA TYR A 517 -15.80 2.17 27.59
C TYR A 517 -17.34 2.20 27.66
N GLN A 518 -17.87 2.29 28.89
CA GLN A 518 -19.31 2.10 29.16
C GLN A 518 -20.17 3.15 28.45
N THR A 519 -19.68 4.39 28.35
CA THR A 519 -20.35 5.48 27.61
C THR A 519 -20.81 5.05 26.21
N PHE A 520 -19.92 4.40 25.46
CA PHE A 520 -20.22 3.95 24.10
C PHE A 520 -20.99 2.62 24.08
N ALA A 521 -20.70 1.71 25.02
CA ALA A 521 -21.43 0.45 25.17
C ALA A 521 -22.92 0.68 25.51
N ASP A 522 -23.21 1.63 26.41
CA ASP A 522 -24.57 2.03 26.78
C ASP A 522 -25.28 2.68 25.60
N PHE A 523 -24.61 3.55 24.86
CA PHE A 523 -25.18 4.14 23.65
C PHE A 523 -25.48 3.10 22.58
N ALA A 524 -24.60 2.10 22.41
CA ALA A 524 -24.85 0.96 21.53
C ALA A 524 -26.13 0.22 21.98
N ALA A 525 -26.28 -0.05 23.27
CA ALA A 525 -27.48 -0.69 23.81
C ALA A 525 -28.75 0.15 23.62
N GLN A 526 -28.70 1.45 23.92
CA GLN A 526 -29.82 2.37 23.74
C GLN A 526 -30.27 2.49 22.27
N THR A 527 -29.34 2.31 21.33
CA THR A 527 -29.62 2.37 19.89
C THR A 527 -29.85 0.99 19.24
N GLY A 528 -29.97 -0.08 20.03
CA GLY A 528 -30.24 -1.44 19.53
C GLY A 528 -29.05 -2.12 18.85
N ARG A 529 -27.83 -1.60 19.03
CA ARG A 529 -26.57 -2.05 18.41
C ARG A 529 -25.64 -2.77 19.38
N SER A 530 -26.17 -3.37 20.45
CA SER A 530 -25.35 -4.10 21.43
C SER A 530 -24.51 -5.22 20.81
N ALA A 531 -25.00 -5.89 19.77
CA ALA A 531 -24.29 -6.96 19.09
C ALA A 531 -23.05 -6.48 18.32
N ASP A 532 -23.03 -5.19 17.93
CA ASP A 532 -21.92 -4.57 17.22
C ASP A 532 -20.82 -4.08 18.17
N TRP A 533 -21.11 -3.99 19.47
CA TRP A 533 -20.16 -3.55 20.48
C TRP A 533 -19.42 -4.72 21.11
N LYS A 534 -18.12 -4.81 20.84
CA LYS A 534 -17.24 -5.79 21.49
C LYS A 534 -16.73 -5.23 22.82
N ALA A 535 -16.55 -6.11 23.81
CA ALA A 535 -15.84 -5.76 25.03
C ALA A 535 -14.34 -5.69 24.76
N TRP A 536 -13.61 -4.87 25.54
CA TRP A 536 -12.16 -4.81 25.43
C TRP A 536 -11.52 -6.15 25.73
N SER A 537 -10.56 -6.53 24.90
CA SER A 537 -9.76 -7.74 25.03
C SER A 537 -8.28 -7.41 24.82
N GLU A 538 -7.42 -8.16 25.52
CA GLU A 538 -5.98 -8.17 25.28
C GLU A 538 -5.70 -9.07 24.07
N ASP A 539 -5.92 -8.52 22.87
CA ASP A 539 -5.80 -9.25 21.60
C ASP A 539 -4.33 -9.60 21.27
N GLU A 540 -3.41 -8.83 21.85
CA GLU A 540 -1.96 -9.04 21.81
C GLU A 540 -1.35 -8.68 23.18
N PRO A 541 -0.14 -9.20 23.52
CA PRO A 541 0.52 -8.85 24.77
C PRO A 541 0.63 -7.34 24.97
N CYS A 542 -0.10 -6.82 25.94
CA CYS A 542 -0.27 -5.40 26.17
C CYS A 542 0.40 -5.01 27.49
N SER A 543 1.55 -4.33 27.41
CA SER A 543 2.23 -3.82 28.61
C SER A 543 1.37 -2.83 29.41
N GLN A 544 0.43 -2.18 28.73
CA GLN A 544 -0.46 -1.16 29.26
C GLN A 544 -1.84 -1.70 29.66
N ARG A 545 -2.05 -3.03 29.72
CA ARG A 545 -3.35 -3.65 30.08
C ARG A 545 -3.94 -3.17 31.41
N ALA A 546 -3.09 -2.80 32.37
CA ALA A 546 -3.49 -2.37 33.71
C ALA A 546 -3.77 -0.85 33.80
N VAL A 547 -3.65 -0.11 32.70
CA VAL A 547 -3.94 1.33 32.68
C VAL A 547 -5.43 1.54 32.97
N ALA A 548 -5.71 2.28 34.05
CA ALA A 548 -7.07 2.60 34.49
C ALA A 548 -7.70 3.72 33.64
N LYS A 549 -6.87 4.68 33.20
CA LYS A 549 -7.24 5.80 32.33
C LYS A 549 -6.13 6.01 31.30
N ASP A 550 -6.50 5.97 30.04
CA ASP A 550 -5.62 6.24 28.91
C ASP A 550 -5.21 7.71 28.90
N THR A 551 -4.06 7.99 28.27
CA THR A 551 -3.52 9.35 28.19
C THR A 551 -3.67 9.86 26.78
N GLU A 552 -4.54 10.85 26.57
CA GLU A 552 -4.56 11.66 25.35
C GLU A 552 -3.22 12.42 25.23
N ALA A 553 -2.64 12.43 24.03
CA ALA A 553 -1.39 13.14 23.77
C ALA A 553 -1.61 14.66 23.82
N VAL A 554 -0.53 15.43 23.97
CA VAL A 554 -0.62 16.89 23.91
C VAL A 554 -0.70 17.32 22.46
N HIS A 555 -1.78 18.03 22.12
CA HIS A 555 -2.04 18.45 20.75
C HIS A 555 -1.81 19.95 20.56
N ALA A 556 -1.32 20.30 19.38
CA ALA A 556 -1.10 21.68 18.97
C ALA A 556 -2.29 22.28 18.19
N TRP A 557 -3.33 21.47 17.89
CA TRP A 557 -4.52 21.86 17.13
C TRP A 557 -5.34 22.97 17.81
N THR A 558 -6.17 23.64 17.02
CA THR A 558 -7.18 24.55 17.53
C THR A 558 -8.24 23.80 18.34
N ASP A 559 -8.65 24.38 19.47
CA ASP A 559 -9.67 23.78 20.33
C ASP A 559 -10.97 23.56 19.56
N PHE A 560 -11.60 22.40 19.75
CA PHE A 560 -12.83 22.03 19.05
C PHE A 560 -13.88 23.14 19.13
N CYS A 561 -14.07 23.77 20.30
CA CYS A 561 -15.10 24.78 20.47
C CYS A 561 -14.82 26.12 19.78
N GLU A 562 -13.57 26.39 19.39
CA GLU A 562 -13.24 27.56 18.59
C GLU A 562 -13.64 27.40 17.12
N ILE A 563 -13.76 26.15 16.64
CA ILE A 563 -14.08 25.84 15.24
C ILE A 563 -15.27 24.90 15.07
N ALA A 564 -15.98 24.57 16.15
CA ALA A 564 -17.13 23.67 16.15
C ALA A 564 -18.20 24.13 15.16
N SER A 565 -18.40 25.44 15.04
CA SER A 565 -19.34 25.99 14.06
C SER A 565 -18.92 25.68 12.62
N VAL A 566 -17.63 25.68 12.30
CA VAL A 566 -17.16 25.30 10.95
C VAL A 566 -17.32 23.79 10.75
N LEU A 567 -16.87 23.00 11.73
CA LEU A 567 -16.84 21.54 11.65
C LEU A 567 -18.21 20.87 11.65
N LEU A 568 -19.21 21.52 12.26
CA LEU A 568 -20.59 21.03 12.34
C LEU A 568 -21.49 21.63 11.25
N GLY A 569 -20.92 22.40 10.30
CA GLY A 569 -21.67 23.03 9.22
C GLY A 569 -22.50 24.25 9.66
N SER A 570 -22.19 24.85 10.82
CA SER A 570 -22.87 26.02 11.38
C SER A 570 -22.15 27.37 11.14
N THR A 571 -21.18 27.46 10.22
CA THR A 571 -20.67 28.75 9.73
C THR A 571 -21.25 29.11 8.37
N GLY A 572 -22.31 29.92 8.39
CA GLY A 572 -22.56 30.93 7.36
C GLY A 572 -23.06 30.47 6.00
N CYS A 573 -23.52 29.23 5.85
CA CYS A 573 -24.39 28.90 4.74
C CYS A 573 -25.83 29.22 5.14
N THR A 574 -26.39 30.29 4.57
CA THR A 574 -27.81 30.58 4.72
C THR A 574 -28.52 29.85 3.60
N ASP A 575 -29.39 28.92 3.97
CA ASP A 575 -30.36 28.26 3.09
C ASP A 575 -30.97 29.25 2.08
N ASP A 576 -31.11 28.82 0.83
CA ASP A 576 -31.83 29.62 -0.15
C ASP A 576 -33.36 29.57 0.02
N GLY A 577 -34.07 30.25 -0.85
CA GLY A 577 -35.53 30.39 -0.76
C GLY A 577 -36.33 29.12 -1.07
N PHE A 578 -35.70 28.03 -1.52
CA PHE A 578 -36.36 26.77 -1.91
C PHE A 578 -36.21 25.67 -0.87
N GLU A 579 -35.43 25.90 0.18
CA GLU A 579 -35.30 24.99 1.30
C GLU A 579 -36.63 24.85 2.10
N ARG A 580 -37.00 23.66 2.58
CA ARG A 580 -36.19 22.44 2.69
C ARG A 580 -36.35 21.50 1.49
N ASN A 581 -35.36 21.39 0.62
CA ASN A 581 -35.37 20.56 -0.60
C ASN A 581 -34.26 19.50 -0.65
N ASN A 582 -33.72 19.14 0.51
CA ASN A 582 -32.53 18.28 0.77
C ASN A 582 -32.71 16.79 0.40
N THR A 583 -33.91 16.38 -0.06
CA THR A 583 -34.22 14.98 -0.37
C THR A 583 -35.14 14.87 -1.57
N LEU A 584 -35.08 13.73 -2.26
CA LEU A 584 -35.98 13.42 -3.39
C LEU A 584 -37.47 13.60 -3.05
N ALA A 585 -37.88 13.23 -1.83
CA ALA A 585 -39.28 13.37 -1.38
C ALA A 585 -39.68 14.83 -1.08
N ALA A 586 -38.72 15.67 -0.72
CA ALA A 586 -38.92 17.08 -0.40
C ALA A 586 -38.67 18.02 -1.58
N ALA A 587 -38.41 17.48 -2.78
CA ALA A 587 -38.01 18.26 -3.94
C ALA A 587 -38.92 19.47 -4.22
N ALA A 588 -38.31 20.65 -4.33
CA ALA A 588 -38.98 21.92 -4.56
C ALA A 588 -39.55 21.98 -5.99
N THR A 589 -40.78 22.50 -6.16
CA THR A 589 -41.40 22.58 -7.48
C THR A 589 -40.79 23.71 -8.28
N LEU A 590 -40.30 23.42 -9.49
CA LEU A 590 -39.73 24.41 -10.38
C LEU A 590 -40.29 24.30 -11.81
N GLY A 591 -40.42 25.45 -12.48
CA GLY A 591 -40.80 25.55 -13.89
C GLY A 591 -39.61 25.87 -14.80
N ALA A 592 -39.88 26.09 -16.09
CA ALA A 592 -38.86 26.61 -17.01
C ALA A 592 -38.42 28.03 -16.62
N GLY A 593 -37.17 28.36 -16.92
CA GLY A 593 -36.55 29.66 -16.62
C GLY A 593 -35.29 29.54 -15.77
N THR A 594 -34.76 30.68 -15.35
CA THR A 594 -33.53 30.77 -14.54
C THR A 594 -33.89 31.19 -13.12
N GLN A 595 -33.38 30.43 -12.15
CA GLN A 595 -33.36 30.77 -10.74
C GLN A 595 -31.95 31.22 -10.35
N SER A 596 -31.87 32.34 -9.66
CA SER A 596 -30.64 32.94 -9.15
C SER A 596 -30.68 33.01 -7.63
N ASN A 597 -29.53 33.23 -7.00
CA ASN A 597 -29.38 33.29 -5.54
C ASN A 597 -29.71 31.97 -4.85
N LEU A 598 -29.41 30.85 -5.52
CA LEU A 598 -29.47 29.53 -4.89
C LEU A 598 -28.15 29.28 -4.13
N MET A 599 -28.22 28.42 -3.12
CA MET A 599 -27.09 28.13 -2.25
C MET A 599 -27.10 26.65 -1.88
N LEU A 600 -26.08 25.92 -2.31
CA LEU A 600 -25.87 24.56 -1.84
C LEU A 600 -25.01 24.59 -0.57
N CYS A 601 -25.58 24.14 0.55
CA CYS A 601 -24.88 24.10 1.83
C CYS A 601 -24.02 22.84 2.01
N PRO A 602 -22.97 22.88 2.88
CA PRO A 602 -22.10 21.73 3.09
C PRO A 602 -22.85 20.49 3.58
N GLY A 603 -22.71 19.38 2.86
CA GLY A 603 -23.39 18.12 3.18
C GLY A 603 -24.87 18.09 2.78
N ASP A 604 -25.31 19.05 1.97
CA ASP A 604 -26.65 19.16 1.41
C ASP A 604 -26.72 18.70 -0.05
N ASP A 605 -27.94 18.40 -0.51
CA ASP A 605 -28.30 18.07 -1.88
C ASP A 605 -29.60 18.81 -2.26
N ASP A 606 -29.58 19.69 -3.25
CA ASP A 606 -30.79 20.41 -3.65
C ASP A 606 -31.56 19.62 -4.70
N TYR A 607 -32.79 19.19 -4.38
CA TYR A 607 -33.69 18.51 -5.31
C TYR A 607 -34.79 19.45 -5.83
N PHE A 608 -34.94 19.56 -7.15
CA PHE A 608 -36.00 20.32 -7.81
C PHE A 608 -36.84 19.42 -8.71
N LYS A 609 -38.16 19.41 -8.54
CA LYS A 609 -39.09 18.66 -9.39
C LYS A 609 -39.66 19.52 -10.51
N LEU A 610 -39.59 19.00 -11.72
CA LEU A 610 -40.05 19.63 -12.95
C LEU A 610 -41.17 18.82 -13.57
N SER A 611 -42.26 19.47 -13.97
CA SER A 611 -43.31 18.85 -14.79
C SER A 611 -43.08 19.18 -16.26
N ALA A 612 -42.75 18.17 -17.07
CA ALA A 612 -42.37 18.35 -18.47
C ALA A 612 -43.32 17.57 -19.40
N ARG A 613 -43.49 18.07 -20.63
CA ARG A 613 -44.16 17.33 -21.71
C ARG A 613 -43.15 16.41 -22.42
N ALA A 614 -43.62 15.64 -23.39
CA ALA A 614 -42.71 14.90 -24.26
C ALA A 614 -41.77 15.86 -25.02
N GLY A 615 -40.49 15.55 -25.08
CA GLY A 615 -39.42 16.37 -25.65
C GLY A 615 -38.21 16.50 -24.73
N THR A 616 -37.24 17.34 -25.13
CA THR A 616 -35.96 17.52 -24.41
C THR A 616 -36.10 18.42 -23.19
N VAL A 617 -35.73 17.90 -22.01
CA VAL A 617 -35.49 18.69 -20.80
C VAL A 617 -34.00 18.95 -20.68
N ARG A 618 -33.60 20.20 -20.42
CA ARG A 618 -32.21 20.59 -20.13
C ARG A 618 -32.14 21.39 -18.84
N ALA A 619 -31.19 21.06 -17.99
CA ALA A 619 -30.84 21.83 -16.80
C ALA A 619 -29.35 22.21 -16.85
N THR A 620 -29.05 23.45 -16.51
CA THR A 620 -27.69 23.98 -16.45
C THR A 620 -27.51 24.74 -15.16
N ILE A 621 -26.44 24.46 -14.41
CA ILE A 621 -26.02 25.29 -13.28
C ILE A 621 -24.82 26.15 -13.65
N GLN A 622 -24.72 27.34 -13.07
CA GLN A 622 -23.52 28.16 -13.08
C GLN A 622 -23.11 28.50 -11.65
N PHE A 623 -21.82 28.35 -11.36
CA PHE A 623 -21.21 28.56 -10.05
C PHE A 623 -19.73 28.92 -10.21
N SER A 624 -19.04 29.23 -9.12
CA SER A 624 -17.60 29.44 -9.10
C SER A 624 -16.94 28.17 -8.56
N HIS A 625 -16.25 27.40 -9.42
CA HIS A 625 -15.52 26.19 -8.99
C HIS A 625 -14.44 26.52 -7.95
N ALA A 626 -13.88 27.74 -7.99
CA ALA A 626 -12.95 28.23 -6.98
C ALA A 626 -13.60 28.40 -5.58
N THR A 627 -14.93 28.47 -5.50
CA THR A 627 -15.71 28.57 -4.26
C THR A 627 -16.15 27.19 -3.77
N GLY A 628 -16.55 26.31 -4.69
CA GLY A 628 -16.92 24.92 -4.41
C GLY A 628 -17.28 24.21 -5.71
N ASP A 629 -16.94 22.93 -5.82
CA ASP A 629 -17.19 22.11 -7.00
C ASP A 629 -18.57 21.46 -6.92
N LEU A 630 -19.49 21.88 -7.79
CA LEU A 630 -20.87 21.40 -7.79
C LEU A 630 -21.13 20.51 -9.00
N ASP A 631 -21.72 19.35 -8.74
CA ASP A 631 -22.15 18.39 -9.73
C ASP A 631 -23.66 18.50 -10.00
N LEU A 632 -24.10 18.02 -11.16
CA LEU A 632 -25.50 18.08 -11.58
C LEU A 632 -26.00 16.72 -12.10
N GLU A 633 -27.19 16.33 -11.66
CA GLU A 633 -27.85 15.11 -12.11
C GLU A 633 -29.32 15.36 -12.46
N LEU A 634 -29.79 14.73 -13.54
CA LEU A 634 -31.20 14.65 -13.91
C LEU A 634 -31.69 13.23 -13.62
N LEU A 635 -32.74 13.11 -12.81
CA LEU A 635 -33.29 11.86 -12.32
C LEU A 635 -34.74 11.69 -12.79
N SER A 636 -35.20 10.44 -12.83
CA SER A 636 -36.61 10.10 -12.94
C SER A 636 -37.37 10.46 -11.65
N ALA A 637 -38.70 10.46 -11.70
CA ALA A 637 -39.55 10.65 -10.51
C ALA A 637 -39.27 9.64 -9.37
N SER A 638 -38.70 8.47 -9.67
CA SER A 638 -38.33 7.46 -8.68
C SER A 638 -36.86 7.56 -8.21
N GLY A 639 -36.11 8.58 -8.65
CA GLY A 639 -34.71 8.80 -8.28
C GLY A 639 -33.68 8.05 -9.13
N GLY A 640 -34.09 7.40 -10.23
CA GLY A 640 -33.15 6.75 -11.14
C GLY A 640 -32.44 7.77 -12.04
N SER A 641 -31.13 7.67 -12.21
CA SER A 641 -30.34 8.60 -13.04
C SER A 641 -30.71 8.53 -14.52
N LEU A 642 -30.99 9.69 -15.13
CA LEU A 642 -31.24 9.86 -16.56
C LEU A 642 -30.03 10.51 -17.26
N SER A 643 -29.35 11.45 -16.61
CA SER A 643 -28.15 12.14 -17.10
C SER A 643 -27.36 12.71 -15.92
N ARG A 644 -26.03 12.79 -16.02
CA ARG A 644 -25.14 13.34 -14.99
C ARG A 644 -24.01 14.15 -15.61
N SER A 645 -23.58 15.20 -14.92
CA SER A 645 -22.44 16.05 -15.26
C SER A 645 -21.62 16.29 -13.99
N THR A 646 -20.33 15.97 -14.04
CA THR A 646 -19.38 16.05 -12.90
C THR A 646 -18.05 16.67 -13.32
N GLY A 647 -18.11 17.74 -14.12
CA GLY A 647 -16.94 18.48 -14.57
C GLY A 647 -16.29 19.29 -13.46
N SER A 648 -15.12 19.86 -13.75
CA SER A 648 -14.40 20.76 -12.84
C SER A 648 -14.45 22.22 -13.33
N GLY A 649 -15.46 22.56 -14.13
CA GLY A 649 -15.65 23.88 -14.71
C GLY A 649 -16.57 24.76 -13.86
N ASN A 650 -16.83 25.98 -14.29
CA ASN A 650 -17.77 26.89 -13.61
C ASN A 650 -19.25 26.65 -14.00
N SER A 651 -19.54 25.52 -14.64
CA SER A 651 -20.88 25.18 -15.10
C SER A 651 -21.04 23.69 -15.34
N GLU A 652 -22.18 23.13 -14.95
CA GLU A 652 -22.58 21.77 -15.30
C GLU A 652 -23.87 21.79 -16.11
N THR A 653 -24.04 20.84 -17.04
CA THR A 653 -25.25 20.75 -17.89
C THR A 653 -25.67 19.32 -18.11
N VAL A 654 -26.95 19.04 -17.89
CA VAL A 654 -27.59 17.73 -18.12
C VAL A 654 -28.80 17.88 -19.03
N GLN A 655 -29.10 16.84 -19.81
CA GLN A 655 -30.28 16.81 -20.67
C GLN A 655 -30.81 15.38 -20.85
N ALA A 656 -32.14 15.26 -21.01
CA ALA A 656 -32.79 13.99 -21.37
C ALA A 656 -34.03 14.23 -22.24
N ASP A 657 -34.31 13.28 -23.12
CA ASP A 657 -35.52 13.28 -23.95
C ASP A 657 -36.63 12.44 -23.31
N LEU A 658 -37.78 13.07 -23.09
CA LEU A 658 -38.96 12.40 -22.54
C LEU A 658 -39.89 11.94 -23.66
N SER A 659 -40.24 10.65 -23.66
CA SER A 659 -41.15 10.06 -24.64
C SER A 659 -42.63 10.34 -24.36
N ALA A 660 -42.96 10.78 -23.14
CA ALA A 660 -44.29 11.17 -22.69
C ALA A 660 -44.17 12.28 -21.63
N ALA A 661 -45.27 12.97 -21.34
CA ALA A 661 -45.30 13.93 -20.23
C ALA A 661 -45.08 13.23 -18.88
N GLY A 662 -44.30 13.85 -17.99
CA GLY A 662 -43.94 13.26 -16.71
C GLY A 662 -43.15 14.20 -15.81
N THR A 663 -42.83 13.72 -14.60
CA THR A 663 -42.00 14.44 -13.63
C THR A 663 -40.56 13.95 -13.71
N VAL A 664 -39.63 14.89 -13.76
CA VAL A 664 -38.19 14.65 -13.60
C VAL A 664 -37.66 15.48 -12.45
N ILE A 665 -36.54 15.06 -11.87
CA ILE A 665 -35.91 15.74 -10.74
C ILE A 665 -34.52 16.19 -11.14
N VAL A 666 -34.19 17.45 -10.88
CA VAL A 666 -32.82 17.96 -10.95
C VAL A 666 -32.23 17.84 -9.54
N ARG A 667 -31.06 17.22 -9.41
CA ARG A 667 -30.28 17.14 -8.18
C ARG A 667 -28.98 17.90 -8.37
N VAL A 668 -28.73 18.89 -7.51
CA VAL A 668 -27.46 19.60 -7.42
C VAL A 668 -26.77 19.13 -6.14
N TYR A 669 -25.50 18.74 -6.22
CA TYR A 669 -24.77 18.25 -5.06
C TYR A 669 -23.29 18.61 -5.13
N GLY A 670 -22.63 18.72 -3.98
CA GLY A 670 -21.24 19.14 -3.91
C GLY A 670 -20.29 17.96 -4.06
N TYR A 671 -19.29 18.07 -4.93
CA TYR A 671 -18.21 17.09 -4.97
C TYR A 671 -17.48 17.08 -3.62
N ARG A 672 -17.47 15.91 -2.96
CA ARG A 672 -16.96 15.72 -1.58
C ARG A 672 -17.59 16.68 -0.55
N GLY A 673 -18.85 17.07 -0.74
CA GLY A 673 -19.57 17.95 0.19
C GLY A 673 -19.22 19.43 0.05
N ALA A 674 -18.65 19.83 -1.10
CA ALA A 674 -18.44 21.23 -1.43
C ALA A 674 -19.75 22.03 -1.39
N SER A 675 -19.64 23.33 -1.11
CA SER A 675 -20.75 24.26 -1.03
C SER A 675 -20.45 25.49 -1.87
N ALA A 676 -21.44 25.99 -2.60
CA ALA A 676 -21.29 27.24 -3.35
C ALA A 676 -22.64 27.88 -3.65
N PRO A 677 -22.70 29.22 -3.77
CA PRO A 677 -23.83 29.88 -4.40
C PRO A 677 -23.86 29.51 -5.89
N TYR A 678 -25.06 29.30 -6.42
CA TYR A 678 -25.24 28.94 -7.82
C TYR A 678 -26.52 29.55 -8.42
N SER A 679 -26.66 29.38 -9.72
CA SER A 679 -27.90 29.65 -10.45
C SER A 679 -28.27 28.41 -11.27
N LEU A 680 -29.57 28.14 -11.40
CA LEU A 680 -30.11 26.99 -12.13
C LEU A 680 -30.99 27.49 -13.27
N SER A 681 -30.67 27.10 -14.50
CA SER A 681 -31.48 27.37 -15.69
C SER A 681 -32.10 26.08 -16.20
N VAL A 682 -33.43 26.08 -16.33
CA VAL A 682 -34.22 24.95 -16.82
C VAL A 682 -34.90 25.32 -18.13
N VAL A 683 -34.69 24.49 -19.15
CA VAL A 683 -35.43 24.53 -20.41
C VAL A 683 -36.33 23.30 -20.48
N LEU A 684 -37.63 23.54 -20.62
CA LEU A 684 -38.63 22.50 -20.83
C LEU A 684 -39.10 22.51 -22.31
N PRO A 685 -39.62 21.38 -22.81
CA PRO A 685 -40.10 21.25 -24.19
C PRO A 685 -41.27 22.17 -24.56
#